data_AF-A0A4S4KPH6-F1
#
_entry.id   AF-A0A4S4KPH6-F1
#
_cell.length_a   1.000
_cell.length_b   1.000
_cell.length_c   1.000
_cell.angle_alpha   90.00
_cell.angle_beta   90.00
_cell.angle_gamma   90.00
#
_symmetry.space_group_name_H-M   'P 1'
#
loop_
_entity.id
_entity.type
_entity.pdbx_description
1 polymer ?
#
loop_
_entity_poly.entity_id
_entity_poly.type
_entity_poly.pdbx_seq_one_letter_code
_entity_poly.pdbx_strand_id
1 'polypeptide(L)'
;MCLGNRAESSSHYINSQLRALYENAVKCTENHGTGFKPSESAVEYSTCLYEFYGPGKHSRAARRDLPFFATFGCPRIEFVCNHEVILFLDIQEGHLNLDFNKKHEHLEMIDKCTIAFRITFSTHPIVIDKIQCPTIGNAANYTMILHVLDMSSAIFVPEHSDVPEIASIPDERGYSTKESKLTGLTHYLTKFYLPTLKRAGHHVLYSLPDFDNLASTTAHTDYSVISKRTLSTDALFGVRVEEVNTFLRGLWLQAAAFIDEYGLSADTVSKSLLAELHTPLMNGPDDMNLHLHFGPLYVQPLCKREVVLYLDIQDIYVHMGGFHVKASHILTDCKIAFIIDIIFEEIDDGSTRRIKLDLSTARYCEHLSVFSEQVDVNIKRTLIHHITTYYLSVLDTSETNIIFHRNNRIHVDIFAGDGSGSEYEDDDDCLYECTCKDETACGHSGIRWGVLYQRLITHTHTHDFDFVNSLTQGSINAHFRELWNLGCRRLIVGGKKLKTWESSEIEMETCLADFSFVHPEHGDEIFFSSSFAPPKVQLVCKEGSYSVIFYLHLNQGYLKTLGTGKALQPGSQEHPFAGWRLAFEVDLRLIESTDEAVPNTIRNPAKFNLNLSTVPGLLDGKDYRNIRARREALIYYIQTCYFPVFKRAHHHVLYTIPILDKAGSDLYRFTSLDFQIVPFNHGHGHLYFEGLHGRHRAIFDRNSVVIVGMTDGRTLHTYGLPRDINWVGGVGSEVPLGTVCFSRRMFLEAKLLTMFEHVNRKTTIVPMFLGVDNGEWILKLTTWDKHEIKAQEKCKWREVAAGEDSLDFEWKNKEEWSYVHEGDSDHDHNDHYTLSCTTRNVLSIPTRRQDTSVINFKGSMTLGLSYVGKSKDWSAKMSATWSANIILISIGSGLQVNLSPSHIVPHFTSPPFTNVSDQGHEHGHATLEKAFYHLKNQFPASIDFAPLVGALKDGLEGAWAGAHVSAHELCMRRPVFTRRGDLLLELAVRVPHTGGMVINVNGGSAARGALGAKRRFLGLTGGVVGINGHLNGHADGHANGDGTSQII
;
A
#
# COMPACT_ATOMS: atom_id res chain seq x y z
N MET A 1 29.82 -11.40 53.97
CA MET A 1 30.15 -10.59 52.76
C MET A 1 29.07 -9.53 52.58
N CYS A 2 29.31 -8.46 51.80
CA CYS A 2 28.46 -7.27 51.72
C CYS A 2 26.93 -7.55 51.68
N LEU A 3 26.13 -6.66 52.27
CA LEU A 3 24.66 -6.69 52.19
C LEU A 3 24.22 -6.13 50.83
N GLY A 4 23.25 -6.77 50.17
CA GLY A 4 22.73 -6.34 48.85
C GLY A 4 23.43 -6.99 47.65
N ASN A 5 23.44 -6.33 46.50
CA ASN A 5 24.04 -6.85 45.26
C ASN A 5 25.55 -7.12 45.41
N ARG A 6 26.00 -8.36 45.16
CA ARG A 6 27.39 -8.81 45.35
C ARG A 6 28.29 -8.63 44.12
N ALA A 7 27.81 -8.01 43.04
CA ALA A 7 28.54 -7.92 41.78
C ALA A 7 29.93 -7.29 41.87
N GLU A 8 30.13 -6.23 42.68
CA GLU A 8 31.44 -5.57 42.81
C GLU A 8 32.45 -6.50 43.51
N SER A 9 32.02 -7.17 44.58
CA SER A 9 32.82 -8.18 45.28
C SER A 9 33.12 -9.39 44.39
N SER A 10 32.14 -9.85 43.60
CA SER A 10 32.36 -10.95 42.65
C SER A 10 33.32 -10.56 41.54
N SER A 11 33.21 -9.34 40.98
CA SER A 11 34.12 -8.84 39.95
C SER A 11 35.57 -8.76 40.46
N HIS A 12 35.75 -8.24 41.69
CA HIS A 12 37.05 -8.22 42.34
C HIS A 12 37.62 -9.63 42.56
N TYR A 13 36.79 -10.57 43.02
CA TYR A 13 37.19 -11.96 43.25
C TYR A 13 37.62 -12.66 41.95
N ILE A 14 36.89 -12.45 40.85
CA ILE A 14 37.21 -13.03 39.55
C ILE A 14 38.51 -12.45 38.98
N ASN A 15 38.71 -11.13 39.07
CA ASN A 15 39.97 -10.51 38.67
C ASN A 15 41.16 -10.99 39.53
N SER A 16 40.92 -11.29 40.80
CA SER A 16 41.95 -11.86 41.68
C SER A 16 42.35 -13.28 41.25
N GLN A 17 41.41 -14.09 40.74
CA GLN A 17 41.72 -15.41 40.16
C GLN A 17 42.59 -15.28 38.91
N LEU A 18 42.25 -14.36 38.00
CA LEU A 18 43.04 -14.09 36.80
C LEU A 18 44.46 -13.66 37.14
N ARG A 19 44.62 -12.80 38.16
CA ARG A 19 45.95 -12.39 38.66
C ARG A 19 46.76 -13.57 39.17
N ALA A 20 46.17 -14.44 39.99
CA ALA A 20 46.87 -15.62 40.50
C ALA A 20 47.29 -16.58 39.37
N LEU A 21 46.43 -16.78 38.37
CA LEU A 21 46.75 -17.59 37.18
C LEU A 21 47.88 -16.96 36.35
N TYR A 22 47.88 -15.64 36.22
CA TYR A 22 48.95 -14.89 35.55
C TYR A 22 50.29 -15.00 36.29
N GLU A 23 50.31 -14.80 37.61
CA GLU A 23 51.54 -14.94 38.43
C GLU A 23 52.11 -16.36 38.35
N ASN A 24 51.24 -17.38 38.31
CA ASN A 24 51.66 -18.75 38.04
C ASN A 24 52.27 -18.90 36.63
N ALA A 25 51.70 -18.28 35.61
CA ALA A 25 52.23 -18.31 34.25
C ALA A 25 53.59 -17.63 34.12
N VAL A 26 53.81 -16.52 34.82
CA VAL A 26 55.12 -15.85 34.93
C VAL A 26 56.14 -16.83 35.51
N LYS A 27 55.84 -17.43 36.67
CA LYS A 27 56.74 -18.37 37.34
C LYS A 27 56.99 -19.65 36.53
N CYS A 28 55.98 -20.17 35.84
CA CYS A 28 56.13 -21.30 34.91
C CYS A 28 57.05 -20.94 33.75
N THR A 29 56.96 -19.71 33.24
CA THR A 29 57.85 -19.22 32.17
C THR A 29 59.29 -19.06 32.66
N GLU A 30 59.51 -18.60 33.89
CA GLU A 30 60.86 -18.54 34.47
C GLU A 30 61.51 -19.92 34.61
N ASN A 31 60.72 -20.94 35.00
CA ASN A 31 61.23 -22.29 35.24
C ASN A 31 61.36 -23.14 33.96
N HIS A 32 60.50 -22.92 32.97
CA HIS A 32 60.38 -23.78 31.79
C HIS A 32 60.58 -23.04 30.46
N GLY A 33 60.72 -21.72 30.47
CA GLY A 33 60.90 -20.89 29.29
C GLY A 33 62.27 -21.07 28.68
N THR A 34 62.31 -21.58 27.45
CA THR A 34 63.58 -21.76 26.71
C THR A 34 63.82 -20.67 25.66
N GLY A 35 62.93 -19.68 25.54
CA GLY A 35 62.94 -18.70 24.44
C GLY A 35 62.50 -19.28 23.08
N PHE A 36 61.98 -20.51 23.07
CA PHE A 36 61.44 -21.20 21.90
C PHE A 36 59.97 -21.54 22.15
N LYS A 37 59.20 -21.70 21.08
CA LYS A 37 57.83 -22.21 21.18
C LYS A 37 57.80 -23.53 21.97
N PRO A 38 56.96 -23.66 23.01
CA PRO A 38 56.82 -24.90 23.76
C PRO A 38 56.38 -26.06 22.86
N SER A 39 57.07 -27.20 22.96
CA SER A 39 56.69 -28.42 22.24
C SER A 39 55.63 -29.24 22.96
N GLU A 40 55.51 -29.08 24.27
CA GLU A 40 54.49 -29.72 25.11
C GLU A 40 53.33 -28.76 25.37
N SER A 41 52.10 -29.22 25.11
CA SER A 41 50.90 -28.41 25.36
C SER A 41 50.72 -28.04 26.83
N ALA A 42 51.21 -28.86 27.77
CA ALA A 42 51.16 -28.54 29.19
C ALA A 42 51.95 -27.25 29.50
N VAL A 43 53.14 -27.11 28.91
CA VAL A 43 53.97 -25.91 29.05
C VAL A 43 53.29 -24.73 28.33
N GLU A 44 52.82 -24.92 27.09
CA GLU A 44 52.09 -23.90 26.33
C GLU A 44 50.89 -23.34 27.12
N TYR A 45 50.07 -24.20 27.73
CA TYR A 45 48.89 -23.79 28.50
C TYR A 45 49.27 -23.15 29.84
N SER A 46 50.38 -23.57 30.45
CA SER A 46 50.88 -22.98 31.69
C SER A 46 51.48 -21.59 31.50
N THR A 47 52.06 -21.29 30.33
CA THR A 47 52.73 -20.00 30.07
C THR A 47 51.85 -19.00 29.30
N CYS A 48 50.77 -19.43 28.64
CA CYS A 48 50.04 -18.59 27.67
C CYS A 48 49.40 -17.32 28.23
N LEU A 49 49.18 -17.19 29.54
CA LEU A 49 48.73 -15.92 30.14
C LEU A 49 49.83 -14.86 30.21
N TYR A 50 51.10 -15.27 30.13
CA TYR A 50 52.26 -14.38 30.18
C TYR A 50 53.01 -14.32 28.84
N GLU A 51 53.31 -15.45 28.19
CA GLU A 51 53.95 -15.50 26.86
C GLU A 51 53.12 -16.32 25.88
N PHE A 52 52.83 -15.76 24.71
CA PHE A 52 52.18 -16.48 23.62
C PHE A 52 53.06 -16.59 22.37
N TYR A 53 53.12 -17.81 21.85
CA TYR A 53 53.86 -18.17 20.65
C TYR A 53 52.87 -18.46 19.53
N GLY A 54 52.81 -17.57 18.53
CA GLY A 54 51.87 -17.62 17.42
C GLY A 54 51.97 -18.87 16.52
N PRO A 55 51.15 -18.92 15.45
CA PRO A 55 51.12 -20.09 14.55
C PRO A 55 52.47 -20.28 13.85
N GLY A 56 52.97 -21.52 13.73
CA GLY A 56 54.26 -21.80 13.10
C GLY A 56 54.39 -23.25 12.65
N LYS A 57 55.13 -23.50 11.56
CA LYS A 57 55.29 -24.85 10.98
C LYS A 57 56.23 -25.75 11.76
N HIS A 58 57.12 -25.18 12.56
CA HIS A 58 58.11 -25.91 13.35
C HIS A 58 57.67 -25.95 14.81
N SER A 59 57.69 -27.15 15.41
CA SER A 59 57.36 -27.38 16.81
C SER A 59 58.32 -26.73 17.81
N ARG A 60 59.46 -26.22 17.32
CA ARG A 60 60.52 -25.58 18.13
C ARG A 60 61.10 -24.34 17.43
N ALA A 61 60.22 -23.43 17.01
CA ALA A 61 60.60 -22.15 16.41
C ALA A 61 61.09 -21.15 17.48
N ALA A 62 62.11 -20.34 17.17
CA ALA A 62 62.50 -19.23 18.03
C ALA A 62 61.44 -18.12 17.96
N ARG A 63 61.39 -17.24 18.98
CA ARG A 63 60.43 -16.10 19.02
C ARG A 63 60.38 -15.34 17.70
N ARG A 64 61.56 -14.98 17.14
CA ARG A 64 61.71 -14.20 15.90
C ARG A 64 61.25 -14.92 14.64
N ASP A 65 61.19 -16.25 14.65
CA ASP A 65 60.78 -17.05 13.50
C ASP A 65 59.25 -17.18 13.40
N LEU A 66 58.54 -16.76 14.45
CA LEU A 66 57.09 -16.82 14.50
C LEU A 66 56.47 -15.56 13.89
N PRO A 67 55.34 -15.70 13.16
CA PRO A 67 54.60 -14.58 12.62
C PRO A 67 53.88 -13.76 13.69
N PHE A 68 53.78 -14.27 14.93
CA PHE A 68 53.28 -13.52 16.07
C PHE A 68 53.94 -14.01 17.35
N PHE A 69 54.38 -13.09 18.20
CA PHE A 69 54.81 -13.35 19.56
C PHE A 69 54.43 -12.15 20.41
N ALA A 70 53.96 -12.40 21.63
CA ALA A 70 53.67 -11.34 22.58
C ALA A 70 53.89 -11.82 24.00
N THR A 71 54.40 -10.91 24.82
CA THR A 71 54.35 -10.98 26.27
C THR A 71 53.20 -10.12 26.77
N PHE A 72 52.47 -10.61 27.77
CA PHE A 72 51.29 -9.96 28.31
C PHE A 72 51.54 -9.54 29.75
N GLY A 73 50.88 -8.45 30.15
CA GLY A 73 50.65 -8.09 31.54
C GLY A 73 49.48 -8.88 32.13
N CYS A 74 49.14 -8.59 33.39
CA CYS A 74 48.03 -9.25 34.07
C CYS A 74 46.70 -8.94 33.35
N PRO A 75 46.00 -9.93 32.78
CA PRO A 75 44.70 -9.69 32.18
C PRO A 75 43.68 -9.32 33.25
N ARG A 76 42.67 -8.54 32.86
CA ARG A 76 41.56 -8.14 33.73
C ARG A 76 40.25 -8.12 32.96
N ILE A 77 39.15 -8.34 33.66
CA ILE A 77 37.81 -8.23 33.09
C ILE A 77 37.00 -7.15 33.79
N GLU A 78 36.17 -6.45 33.01
CA GLU A 78 35.12 -5.57 33.53
C GLU A 78 33.77 -6.10 33.06
N PHE A 79 32.82 -6.29 33.99
CA PHE A 79 31.48 -6.70 33.60
C PHE A 79 30.69 -5.52 33.07
N VAL A 80 30.10 -5.67 31.88
CA VAL A 80 29.22 -4.66 31.29
C VAL A 80 27.79 -4.87 31.76
N CYS A 81 27.37 -6.13 31.81
CA CYS A 81 26.05 -6.59 32.22
C CYS A 81 26.12 -8.07 32.65
N ASN A 82 24.98 -8.72 32.87
CA ASN A 82 24.93 -10.14 33.24
C ASN A 82 25.25 -11.11 32.08
N HIS A 83 25.46 -10.57 30.88
CA HIS A 83 25.66 -11.35 29.65
C HIS A 83 27.02 -11.15 29.02
N GLU A 84 27.68 -10.01 29.27
CA GLU A 84 28.90 -9.60 28.56
C GLU A 84 29.93 -8.97 29.50
N VAL A 85 31.20 -9.26 29.22
CA VAL A 85 32.37 -8.67 29.87
C VAL A 85 33.28 -8.02 28.82
N ILE A 86 34.12 -7.09 29.26
CA ILE A 86 35.27 -6.61 28.51
C ILE A 86 36.52 -7.26 29.08
N LEU A 87 37.21 -8.06 28.29
CA LEU A 87 38.54 -8.59 28.58
C LEU A 87 39.59 -7.60 28.11
N PHE A 88 40.40 -7.10 29.04
CA PHE A 88 41.56 -6.26 28.76
C PHE A 88 42.82 -7.12 28.75
N LEU A 89 43.58 -6.98 27.67
CA LEU A 89 44.86 -7.62 27.46
C LEU A 89 45.93 -6.54 27.30
N ASP A 90 46.80 -6.45 28.29
CA ASP A 90 47.95 -5.55 28.24
C ASP A 90 49.09 -6.29 27.56
N ILE A 91 49.52 -5.87 26.38
CA ILE A 91 50.71 -6.40 25.69
C ILE A 91 51.89 -5.55 26.12
N GLN A 92 52.89 -6.19 26.73
CA GLN A 92 54.11 -5.51 27.18
C GLN A 92 55.09 -5.34 26.02
N GLU A 93 55.45 -6.43 25.35
CA GLU A 93 56.30 -6.40 24.16
C GLU A 93 55.96 -7.56 23.22
N GLY A 94 56.26 -7.42 21.92
CA GLY A 94 56.04 -8.48 20.95
C GLY A 94 56.31 -8.05 19.52
N HIS A 95 55.90 -8.90 18.58
CA HIS A 95 55.90 -8.60 17.16
C HIS A 95 54.79 -9.33 16.42
N LEU A 96 54.35 -8.78 15.29
CA LEU A 96 53.37 -9.39 14.39
C LEU A 96 53.77 -9.26 12.92
N ASN A 97 53.38 -10.23 12.10
CA ASN A 97 53.47 -10.14 10.65
C ASN A 97 52.16 -9.56 10.10
N LEU A 98 52.24 -8.38 9.47
CA LEU A 98 51.10 -7.67 8.87
C LEU A 98 50.51 -8.43 7.66
N ASP A 99 51.36 -9.13 6.92
CA ASP A 99 50.97 -9.96 5.78
C ASP A 99 50.72 -11.40 6.24
N PHE A 100 49.65 -11.62 7.00
CA PHE A 100 49.23 -12.96 7.44
C PHE A 100 48.91 -13.94 6.29
N ASN A 101 48.87 -13.45 5.03
CA ASN A 101 48.71 -14.25 3.80
C ASN A 101 50.01 -14.52 3.03
N LYS A 102 51.12 -13.84 3.32
CA LYS A 102 52.40 -14.01 2.59
C LYS A 102 53.54 -14.43 3.52
N LYS A 103 54.53 -15.14 2.95
CA LYS A 103 55.69 -15.62 3.70
C LYS A 103 56.68 -14.49 3.95
N HIS A 104 56.81 -14.10 5.22
CA HIS A 104 58.05 -13.65 5.88
C HIS A 104 58.83 -12.46 5.30
N GLU A 105 58.26 -11.26 5.20
CA GLU A 105 59.13 -10.09 4.93
C GLU A 105 58.92 -8.86 5.84
N HIS A 106 57.84 -8.75 6.63
CA HIS A 106 57.64 -7.58 7.50
C HIS A 106 57.15 -7.93 8.92
N LEU A 107 58.07 -8.00 9.89
CA LEU A 107 57.73 -8.09 11.31
C LEU A 107 57.62 -6.69 11.90
N GLU A 108 56.44 -6.38 12.41
CA GLU A 108 56.14 -5.13 13.11
C GLU A 108 56.28 -5.33 14.62
N MET A 109 57.06 -4.50 15.29
CA MET A 109 57.19 -4.55 16.74
C MET A 109 55.94 -3.98 17.43
N ILE A 110 55.61 -4.53 18.58
CA ILE A 110 54.54 -4.05 19.47
C ILE A 110 55.19 -3.76 20.82
N ASP A 111 55.14 -2.51 21.29
CA ASP A 111 55.47 -2.16 22.68
C ASP A 111 54.24 -1.55 23.36
N LYS A 112 53.99 -1.95 24.61
CA LYS A 112 53.02 -1.36 25.56
C LYS A 112 51.70 -0.90 24.93
N CYS A 113 50.82 -1.85 24.64
CA CYS A 113 49.45 -1.53 24.23
C CYS A 113 48.42 -2.31 25.04
N THR A 114 47.24 -1.74 25.19
CA THR A 114 46.08 -2.37 25.81
C THR A 114 45.05 -2.67 24.75
N ILE A 115 44.62 -3.92 24.65
CA ILE A 115 43.59 -4.36 23.71
C ILE A 115 42.38 -4.86 24.50
N ALA A 116 41.21 -4.35 24.15
CA ALA A 116 39.94 -4.70 24.78
C ALA A 116 39.07 -5.56 23.85
N PHE A 117 38.56 -6.66 24.37
CA PHE A 117 37.57 -7.52 23.70
C PHE A 117 36.28 -7.60 24.51
N ARG A 118 35.15 -7.33 23.87
CA ARG A 118 33.82 -7.58 24.42
C ARG A 118 33.44 -9.03 24.15
N ILE A 119 33.16 -9.77 25.20
CA ILE A 119 32.97 -11.23 25.17
C ILE A 119 31.67 -11.56 25.90
N THR A 120 30.84 -12.40 25.29
CA THR A 120 29.66 -12.96 25.96
C THR A 120 30.09 -14.02 26.99
N PHE A 121 29.37 -14.13 28.10
CA PHE A 121 29.60 -15.17 29.09
C PHE A 121 28.30 -15.81 29.54
N SER A 122 28.43 -16.99 30.13
CA SER A 122 27.32 -17.75 30.70
C SER A 122 27.62 -18.13 32.13
N THR A 123 26.58 -18.13 32.95
CA THR A 123 26.63 -18.56 34.34
C THR A 123 26.09 -19.98 34.47
N HIS A 124 26.89 -20.87 35.04
CA HIS A 124 26.52 -22.27 35.25
C HIS A 124 26.52 -22.56 36.75
N PRO A 125 25.33 -22.68 37.39
CA PRO A 125 25.24 -23.16 38.75
C PRO A 125 25.50 -24.67 38.76
N ILE A 126 26.45 -25.10 39.58
CA ILE A 126 26.77 -26.49 39.87
C ILE A 126 26.34 -26.75 41.30
N VAL A 127 25.27 -27.52 41.47
CA VAL A 127 24.85 -28.02 42.79
C VAL A 127 25.82 -29.12 43.19
N ILE A 128 26.47 -28.97 44.34
CA ILE A 128 27.43 -29.95 44.84
C ILE A 128 26.74 -30.80 45.91
N ASP A 129 26.01 -31.83 45.49
CA ASP A 129 25.15 -32.69 46.33
C ASP A 129 25.90 -33.49 47.42
N LYS A 130 27.23 -33.36 47.53
CA LYS A 130 28.08 -34.24 48.37
C LYS A 130 29.06 -33.50 49.28
N ILE A 131 28.96 -32.19 49.47
CA ILE A 131 29.78 -31.51 50.49
C ILE A 131 29.21 -31.83 51.88
N GLN A 132 29.63 -32.96 52.46
CA GLN A 132 29.37 -33.28 53.86
C GLN A 132 30.47 -32.68 54.73
N CYS A 133 30.38 -31.37 54.97
CA CYS A 133 31.31 -30.66 55.85
C CYS A 133 30.51 -29.87 56.89
N PRO A 134 30.33 -30.40 58.12
CA PRO A 134 29.50 -29.75 59.15
C PRO A 134 30.07 -28.41 59.63
N THR A 135 31.31 -28.06 59.28
CA THR A 135 31.91 -26.75 59.56
C THR A 135 31.52 -25.67 58.53
N ILE A 136 30.88 -26.03 57.42
CA ILE A 136 30.38 -25.08 56.40
C ILE A 136 28.87 -24.92 56.63
N GLY A 137 28.41 -23.69 56.86
CA GLY A 137 27.04 -23.42 57.32
C GLY A 137 25.95 -23.90 56.36
N ASN A 138 26.17 -23.82 55.05
CA ASN A 138 25.22 -24.20 54.00
C ASN A 138 25.68 -25.41 53.16
N ALA A 139 26.56 -26.25 53.70
CA ALA A 139 27.22 -27.35 52.97
C ALA A 139 26.26 -28.27 52.18
N ALA A 140 25.09 -28.55 52.75
CA ALA A 140 24.09 -29.43 52.16
C ALA A 140 23.43 -28.87 50.88
N ASN A 141 23.40 -27.54 50.71
CA ASN A 141 22.76 -26.85 49.59
C ASN A 141 23.75 -25.93 48.85
N TYR A 142 25.05 -26.17 48.99
CA TYR A 142 26.06 -25.32 48.40
C TYR A 142 26.03 -25.40 46.87
N THR A 143 25.85 -24.23 46.24
CA THR A 143 25.89 -24.09 44.79
C THR A 143 27.11 -23.27 44.40
N MET A 144 27.97 -23.87 43.57
CA MET A 144 29.11 -23.19 42.98
C MET A 144 28.68 -22.59 41.64
N ILE A 145 28.92 -21.31 41.41
CA ILE A 145 28.60 -20.65 40.14
C ILE A 145 29.87 -20.50 39.32
N LEU A 146 29.88 -21.04 38.11
CA LEU A 146 30.95 -20.84 37.13
C LEU A 146 30.55 -19.75 36.14
N HIS A 147 31.48 -18.84 35.86
CA HIS A 147 31.43 -17.91 34.74
C HIS A 147 32.26 -18.48 33.60
N VAL A 148 31.63 -18.77 32.46
CA VAL A 148 32.30 -19.31 31.28
C VAL A 148 32.27 -18.26 30.18
N LEU A 149 33.44 -17.71 29.85
CA LEU A 149 33.62 -16.73 28.79
C LEU A 149 33.62 -17.44 27.42
N ASP A 150 32.71 -17.06 26.53
CA ASP A 150 32.72 -17.54 25.15
C ASP A 150 33.74 -16.77 24.31
N MET A 151 34.99 -17.23 24.37
CA MET A 151 36.11 -16.66 23.61
C MET A 151 35.86 -16.56 22.10
N SER A 152 34.90 -17.30 21.53
CA SER A 152 34.56 -17.20 20.11
C SER A 152 33.65 -16.01 19.76
N SER A 153 32.95 -15.46 20.77
CA SER A 153 32.11 -14.28 20.66
C SER A 153 32.87 -12.95 20.77
N ALA A 154 34.19 -13.00 20.92
CA ALA A 154 35.02 -11.83 21.18
C ALA A 154 34.96 -10.80 20.04
N ILE A 155 34.52 -9.59 20.36
CA ILE A 155 34.47 -8.44 19.45
C ILE A 155 35.49 -7.41 19.95
N PHE A 156 36.38 -6.95 19.07
CA PHE A 156 37.35 -5.92 19.40
C PHE A 156 36.65 -4.59 19.73
N VAL A 157 37.10 -3.90 20.79
CA VAL A 157 36.51 -2.65 21.29
C VAL A 157 37.52 -1.51 21.14
N PRO A 158 37.44 -0.70 20.06
CA PRO A 158 38.40 0.38 19.81
C PRO A 158 38.43 1.43 20.92
N GLU A 159 37.29 1.76 21.52
CA GLU A 159 37.12 2.86 22.48
C GLU A 159 37.84 2.59 23.82
N HIS A 160 38.11 1.32 24.11
CA HIS A 160 38.80 0.86 25.32
C HIS A 160 40.20 0.32 25.06
N SER A 161 40.64 0.33 23.80
CA SER A 161 41.97 -0.10 23.42
C SER A 161 42.88 1.12 23.32
N ASP A 162 44.03 1.08 24.01
CA ASP A 162 45.06 2.10 23.93
C ASP A 162 46.27 1.54 23.19
N VAL A 163 46.62 2.15 22.07
CA VAL A 163 47.66 1.63 21.17
C VAL A 163 48.61 2.77 20.75
N PRO A 164 49.50 3.22 21.67
CA PRO A 164 50.23 4.48 21.53
C PRO A 164 51.20 4.51 20.34
N GLU A 165 51.95 3.44 20.09
CA GLU A 165 52.96 3.38 19.00
C GLU A 165 52.37 3.15 17.60
N ILE A 166 51.06 2.88 17.52
CA ILE A 166 50.33 2.77 16.24
C ILE A 166 49.78 4.15 15.79
N ALA A 167 49.97 5.20 16.60
CA ALA A 167 49.46 6.55 16.36
C ALA A 167 50.50 7.55 15.78
N SER A 168 51.78 7.21 15.70
CA SER A 168 52.83 8.18 15.31
C SER A 168 53.64 7.74 14.09
N ILE A 169 53.46 8.54 13.02
CA ILE A 169 54.27 8.70 11.80
C ILE A 169 53.92 7.71 10.65
N PRO A 170 53.47 8.21 9.47
CA PRO A 170 53.48 7.41 8.26
C PRO A 170 54.94 7.13 7.89
N ASP A 171 55.31 5.85 7.85
CA ASP A 171 56.62 5.44 7.38
C ASP A 171 56.87 6.02 5.97
N GLU A 172 58.08 6.52 5.69
CA GLU A 172 58.47 7.20 4.43
C GLU A 172 58.27 6.32 3.18
N ARG A 173 57.92 5.04 3.38
CA ARG A 173 57.65 4.04 2.34
C ARG A 173 56.17 3.76 2.10
N GLY A 174 55.23 4.30 2.87
CA GLY A 174 53.78 4.24 2.58
C GLY A 174 53.10 2.86 2.71
N TYR A 175 53.69 1.87 3.39
CA TYR A 175 53.18 0.49 3.41
C TYR A 175 52.37 0.06 4.64
N SER A 176 52.34 0.80 5.76
CA SER A 176 51.52 0.41 6.93
C SER A 176 50.63 1.53 7.44
N THR A 177 49.30 1.36 7.33
CA THR A 177 48.31 2.23 7.98
C THR A 177 48.03 1.72 9.40
N LYS A 178 47.61 2.64 10.29
CA LYS A 178 47.09 2.34 11.64
C LYS A 178 46.13 1.14 11.63
N GLU A 179 45.29 1.09 10.60
CA GLU A 179 44.25 0.10 10.36
C GLU A 179 44.82 -1.29 10.04
N SER A 180 45.88 -1.40 9.24
CA SER A 180 46.52 -2.67 8.91
C SER A 180 47.16 -3.34 10.14
N LYS A 181 47.83 -2.56 11.00
CA LYS A 181 48.44 -3.08 12.24
C LYS A 181 47.37 -3.57 13.21
N LEU A 182 46.30 -2.80 13.39
CA LEU A 182 45.17 -3.17 14.24
C LEU A 182 44.45 -4.42 13.74
N THR A 183 44.27 -4.52 12.41
CA THR A 183 43.66 -5.70 11.77
C THR A 183 44.51 -6.94 11.98
N GLY A 184 45.83 -6.85 11.77
CA GLY A 184 46.75 -7.96 12.02
C GLY A 184 46.77 -8.40 13.48
N LEU A 185 46.86 -7.45 14.41
CA LEU A 185 46.85 -7.74 15.85
C LEU A 185 45.54 -8.42 16.27
N THR A 186 44.40 -7.85 15.87
CA THR A 186 43.08 -8.41 16.13
C THR A 186 42.94 -9.82 15.55
N HIS A 187 43.47 -10.05 14.34
CA HIS A 187 43.48 -11.37 13.72
C HIS A 187 44.25 -12.40 14.58
N TYR A 188 45.47 -12.11 15.00
CA TYR A 188 46.26 -13.08 15.79
C TYR A 188 45.62 -13.37 17.15
N LEU A 189 45.13 -12.32 17.81
CA LEU A 189 44.50 -12.46 19.11
C LEU A 189 43.21 -13.28 19.03
N THR A 190 42.32 -12.98 18.08
CA THR A 190 41.03 -13.67 17.93
C THR A 190 41.15 -15.08 17.35
N LYS A 191 42.04 -15.30 16.38
CA LYS A 191 42.16 -16.61 15.70
C LYS A 191 43.05 -17.61 16.43
N PHE A 192 44.02 -17.15 17.22
CA PHE A 192 45.01 -18.05 17.84
C PHE A 192 45.13 -17.89 19.36
N TYR A 193 45.22 -16.66 19.88
CA TYR A 193 45.44 -16.43 21.30
C TYR A 193 44.23 -16.80 22.17
N LEU A 194 43.06 -16.20 21.92
CA LEU A 194 41.84 -16.46 22.69
C LEU A 194 41.40 -17.95 22.65
N PRO A 195 41.47 -18.65 21.50
CA PRO A 195 41.27 -20.10 21.47
C PRO A 195 42.29 -20.90 22.31
N THR A 196 43.52 -20.41 22.46
CA THR A 196 44.52 -21.05 23.32
C THR A 196 44.18 -20.85 24.79
N LEU A 197 43.75 -19.65 25.20
CA LEU A 197 43.20 -19.42 26.55
C LEU A 197 42.02 -20.33 26.85
N LYS A 198 41.12 -20.52 25.86
CA LYS A 198 40.00 -21.47 25.98
C LYS A 198 40.48 -22.90 26.22
N ARG A 199 41.42 -23.40 25.42
CA ARG A 199 41.99 -24.75 25.55
C ARG A 199 42.73 -24.96 26.88
N ALA A 200 43.40 -23.92 27.37
CA ALA A 200 44.10 -23.93 28.66
C ALA A 200 43.15 -23.84 29.88
N GLY A 201 41.85 -23.62 29.67
CA GLY A 201 40.86 -23.52 30.75
C GLY A 201 40.75 -22.14 31.39
N HIS A 202 41.53 -21.14 30.96
CA HIS A 202 41.55 -19.77 31.52
C HIS A 202 40.27 -18.95 31.24
N HIS A 203 39.30 -19.52 30.54
CA HIS A 203 37.99 -18.93 30.24
C HIS A 203 36.90 -19.31 31.25
N VAL A 204 37.20 -20.18 32.21
CA VAL A 204 36.27 -20.64 33.26
C VAL A 204 36.72 -20.05 34.60
N LEU A 205 35.85 -19.26 35.23
CA LEU A 205 36.16 -18.51 36.44
C LEU A 205 35.09 -18.77 37.51
N TYR A 206 35.49 -18.88 38.77
CA TYR A 206 34.55 -19.13 39.87
C TYR A 206 33.90 -17.81 40.33
N SER A 207 32.58 -17.81 40.56
CA SER A 207 31.95 -16.70 41.26
C SER A 207 32.31 -16.71 42.75
N LEU A 208 31.94 -15.63 43.45
CA LEU A 208 32.17 -15.48 44.87
C LEU A 208 31.47 -16.63 45.64
N PRO A 209 32.19 -17.45 46.42
CA PRO A 209 31.58 -18.59 47.10
C PRO A 209 30.70 -18.14 48.26
N ASP A 210 29.48 -18.67 48.35
CA ASP A 210 28.58 -18.40 49.47
C ASP A 210 28.60 -19.56 50.48
N PHE A 211 29.15 -19.32 51.67
CA PHE A 211 29.23 -20.32 52.74
C PHE A 211 28.33 -20.00 53.94
N ASP A 212 27.52 -18.95 53.87
CA ASP A 212 26.65 -18.53 54.96
C ASP A 212 25.27 -19.23 54.89
N ASN A 213 24.65 -19.42 56.07
CA ASN A 213 23.34 -20.08 56.23
C ASN A 213 22.22 -19.07 56.52
N LEU A 214 22.47 -17.78 56.26
CA LEU A 214 21.56 -16.71 56.60
C LEU A 214 20.63 -16.46 55.39
N ALA A 215 19.34 -16.74 55.54
CA ALA A 215 18.34 -16.45 54.50
C ALA A 215 18.27 -14.95 54.14
N SER A 216 18.74 -14.06 55.01
CA SER A 216 18.82 -12.61 54.77
C SER A 216 20.03 -12.18 53.91
N THR A 217 20.97 -13.08 53.62
CA THR A 217 22.19 -12.84 52.84
C THR A 217 22.24 -13.61 51.53
N THR A 218 21.14 -14.22 51.08
CA THR A 218 20.96 -14.71 49.70
C THR A 218 20.95 -13.52 48.73
N ALA A 219 22.12 -12.91 48.60
CA ALA A 219 22.39 -11.76 47.79
C ALA A 219 22.61 -12.24 46.37
N HIS A 220 21.79 -11.72 45.47
CA HIS A 220 21.95 -11.92 44.04
C HIS A 220 23.16 -11.12 43.54
N THR A 221 23.80 -11.64 42.50
CA THR A 221 24.88 -10.95 41.79
C THR A 221 24.29 -10.41 40.50
N ASP A 222 24.18 -9.09 40.39
CA ASP A 222 23.72 -8.41 39.19
C ASP A 222 24.78 -7.41 38.71
N TYR A 223 25.50 -7.78 37.66
CA TYR A 223 26.55 -6.96 37.09
C TYR A 223 26.03 -5.74 36.33
N SER A 224 24.79 -5.78 35.86
CA SER A 224 24.20 -4.69 35.07
C SER A 224 24.05 -3.41 35.91
N VAL A 225 23.71 -3.53 37.20
CA VAL A 225 23.47 -2.39 38.11
C VAL A 225 24.75 -1.72 38.62
N ILE A 226 25.92 -2.35 38.48
CA ILE A 226 27.20 -1.77 38.94
C ILE A 226 28.06 -1.21 37.79
N SER A 227 27.60 -1.37 36.55
CA SER A 227 28.35 -0.96 35.36
C SER A 227 28.45 0.56 35.28
N LYS A 228 29.62 1.10 35.65
CA LYS A 228 29.88 2.56 35.64
C LYS A 228 30.18 3.12 34.24
N ARG A 229 30.39 2.24 33.26
CA ARG A 229 30.77 2.59 31.88
C ARG A 229 29.82 1.87 30.93
N THR A 230 28.82 2.58 30.42
CA THR A 230 27.94 2.06 29.40
C THR A 230 28.64 2.09 28.05
N LEU A 231 29.21 0.96 27.63
CA LEU A 231 29.46 0.71 26.22
C LEU A 231 28.14 0.33 25.58
N SER A 232 27.45 1.30 24.99
CA SER A 232 26.26 1.03 24.20
C SER A 232 26.63 0.31 22.91
N THR A 233 25.88 -0.73 22.56
CA THR A 233 25.88 -1.28 21.20
C THR A 233 24.98 -0.42 20.33
N ASP A 234 25.32 -0.14 19.08
CA ASP A 234 24.47 0.75 18.26
C ASP A 234 23.22 0.04 17.67
N ALA A 235 23.09 -1.27 17.89
CA ALA A 235 21.97 -2.05 17.36
C ALA A 235 21.48 -3.14 18.32
N LEU A 236 20.17 -3.37 18.29
CA LEU A 236 19.45 -4.45 18.97
C LEU A 236 18.91 -5.41 17.92
N PHE A 237 19.40 -6.65 17.90
CA PHE A 237 19.00 -7.67 16.90
C PHE A 237 19.08 -7.18 15.44
N GLY A 238 20.07 -6.33 15.13
CA GLY A 238 20.27 -5.74 13.80
C GLY A 238 19.41 -4.49 13.51
N VAL A 239 18.58 -4.05 14.44
CA VAL A 239 17.83 -2.78 14.37
C VAL A 239 18.66 -1.69 15.04
N ARG A 240 18.88 -0.56 14.36
CA ARG A 240 19.61 0.59 14.93
C ARG A 240 18.84 1.18 16.10
N VAL A 241 19.54 1.54 17.17
CA VAL A 241 18.93 2.10 18.39
C VAL A 241 18.24 3.43 18.09
N GLU A 242 18.74 4.21 17.14
CA GLU A 242 18.12 5.45 16.67
C GLU A 242 16.72 5.18 16.10
N GLU A 243 16.50 4.07 15.39
CA GLU A 243 15.20 3.70 14.84
C GLU A 243 14.21 3.33 15.96
N VAL A 244 14.68 2.57 16.96
CA VAL A 244 13.89 2.23 18.16
C VAL A 244 13.47 3.50 18.90
N ASN A 245 14.41 4.41 19.17
CA ASN A 245 14.11 5.66 19.85
C ASN A 245 13.22 6.60 19.03
N THR A 246 13.34 6.61 17.71
CA THR A 246 12.44 7.37 16.82
C THR A 246 11.02 6.82 16.89
N PHE A 247 10.87 5.50 16.91
CA PHE A 247 9.58 4.85 17.09
C PHE A 247 8.94 5.22 18.45
N LEU A 248 9.70 5.16 19.54
CA LEU A 248 9.23 5.56 20.87
C LEU A 248 8.79 7.03 20.94
N ARG A 249 9.53 7.94 20.28
CA ARG A 249 9.12 9.35 20.13
C ARG A 249 7.80 9.48 19.39
N GLY A 250 7.58 8.67 18.35
CA GLY A 250 6.32 8.60 17.60
C GLY A 250 5.15 8.17 18.48
N LEU A 251 5.34 7.13 19.32
CA LEU A 251 4.32 6.67 20.27
C LEU A 251 4.00 7.72 21.35
N TRP A 252 5.04 8.36 21.90
CA TRP A 252 4.86 9.47 22.85
C TRP A 252 4.05 10.61 22.24
N LEU A 253 4.36 11.01 21.00
CA LEU A 253 3.66 12.10 20.33
C LEU A 253 2.19 11.74 20.03
N GLN A 254 1.88 10.45 19.81
CA GLN A 254 0.50 9.96 19.70
C GLN A 254 -0.26 10.00 21.03
N ALA A 255 0.41 9.66 22.14
CA ALA A 255 -0.20 9.78 23.46
C ALA A 255 -0.47 11.25 23.81
N ALA A 256 0.50 12.14 23.54
CA ALA A 256 0.33 13.59 23.72
C ALA A 256 -0.82 14.12 22.85
N ALA A 257 -0.89 13.69 21.59
CA ALA A 257 -1.98 14.00 20.67
C ALA A 257 -3.35 13.62 21.21
N PHE A 258 -3.46 12.42 21.77
CA PHE A 258 -4.70 11.91 22.34
C PHE A 258 -5.16 12.77 23.52
N ILE A 259 -4.23 13.19 24.40
CA ILE A 259 -4.54 14.05 25.54
C ILE A 259 -5.05 15.43 25.08
N ASP A 260 -4.43 16.03 24.05
CA ASP A 260 -4.84 17.33 23.52
C ASP A 260 -6.29 17.33 23.00
N GLU A 261 -6.74 16.20 22.47
CA GLU A 261 -8.04 16.05 21.80
C GLU A 261 -9.14 15.61 22.76
N TYR A 262 -8.85 14.67 23.66
CA TYR A 262 -9.85 14.03 24.52
C TYR A 262 -9.73 14.38 26.01
N GLY A 263 -8.65 15.07 26.41
CA GLY A 263 -8.32 15.31 27.81
C GLY A 263 -7.89 14.03 28.54
N LEU A 264 -7.85 14.11 29.88
CA LEU A 264 -7.47 13.00 30.76
C LEU A 264 -8.67 12.48 31.55
N SER A 265 -8.78 11.16 31.61
CA SER A 265 -9.74 10.43 32.44
C SER A 265 -9.14 9.11 32.93
N ALA A 266 -9.76 8.50 33.93
CA ALA A 266 -9.35 7.19 34.45
C ALA A 266 -9.43 6.08 33.39
N ASP A 267 -10.37 6.17 32.44
CA ASP A 267 -10.58 5.16 31.40
C ASP A 267 -9.59 5.29 30.23
N THR A 268 -8.82 6.38 30.16
CA THR A 268 -7.91 6.69 29.06
C THR A 268 -6.43 6.44 29.37
N VAL A 269 -6.11 5.91 30.55
CA VAL A 269 -4.73 5.74 31.04
C VAL A 269 -3.86 4.97 30.03
N SER A 270 -4.37 3.90 29.43
CA SER A 270 -3.63 3.10 28.43
C SER A 270 -3.22 3.89 27.18
N LYS A 271 -3.92 4.98 26.86
CA LYS A 271 -3.65 5.84 25.70
C LYS A 271 -2.86 7.10 26.05
N SER A 272 -2.86 7.51 27.31
CA SER A 272 -2.19 8.74 27.77
C SER A 272 -0.85 8.50 28.44
N LEU A 273 -0.63 7.33 29.06
CA LEU A 273 0.49 7.06 30.00
C LEU A 273 1.89 7.35 29.45
N LEU A 274 2.09 7.29 28.12
CA LEU A 274 3.40 7.55 27.53
C LEU A 274 3.76 9.04 27.58
N ALA A 275 2.77 9.93 27.64
CA ALA A 275 2.96 11.37 27.68
C ALA A 275 2.52 11.99 29.02
N GLU A 276 1.43 11.51 29.62
CA GLU A 276 0.90 12.07 30.87
C GLU A 276 0.15 11.01 31.70
N LEU A 277 0.39 11.00 33.01
CA LEU A 277 -0.26 10.09 33.96
C LEU A 277 -0.81 10.84 35.17
N HIS A 278 -2.11 10.68 35.43
CA HIS A 278 -2.78 11.08 36.67
C HIS A 278 -3.06 9.84 37.48
N THR A 279 -2.52 9.74 38.68
CA THR A 279 -2.66 8.53 39.50
C THR A 279 -2.70 8.85 40.99
N PRO A 280 -3.71 8.33 41.73
CA PRO A 280 -3.71 8.38 43.18
C PRO A 280 -2.68 7.40 43.74
N LEU A 281 -1.99 7.80 44.81
CA LEU A 281 -0.98 6.96 45.42
C LEU A 281 -1.63 5.98 46.38
N MET A 282 -1.98 4.79 45.88
CA MET A 282 -2.52 3.70 46.71
C MET A 282 -1.44 3.29 47.74
N ASN A 283 -1.73 3.45 49.04
CA ASN A 283 -0.95 3.04 50.22
C ASN A 283 -0.09 4.10 50.96
N GLY A 284 -0.27 5.40 50.71
CA GLY A 284 0.31 6.47 51.55
C GLY A 284 -0.54 6.83 52.78
N PRO A 285 0.04 7.36 53.87
CA PRO A 285 -0.73 7.85 55.03
C PRO A 285 -1.55 9.13 54.75
N ASP A 286 -1.33 9.78 53.60
CA ASP A 286 -2.02 10.99 53.14
C ASP A 286 -2.54 10.79 51.70
N ASP A 287 -3.66 11.43 51.35
CA ASP A 287 -4.28 11.45 50.00
C ASP A 287 -3.39 12.14 48.95
N MET A 288 -2.23 11.55 48.66
CA MET A 288 -1.26 12.04 47.70
C MET A 288 -1.67 11.61 46.29
N ASN A 289 -1.71 12.56 45.36
CA ASN A 289 -1.98 12.32 43.95
C ASN A 289 -0.79 12.80 43.12
N LEU A 290 -0.37 11.98 42.16
CA LEU A 290 0.74 12.28 41.26
C LEU A 290 0.19 12.63 39.89
N HIS A 291 0.70 13.72 39.35
CA HIS A 291 0.51 14.12 37.97
C HIS A 291 1.89 14.24 37.31
N LEU A 292 2.18 13.28 36.42
CA LEU A 292 3.47 13.10 35.77
C LEU A 292 3.36 13.51 34.30
N HIS A 293 4.24 14.42 33.85
CA HIS A 293 4.45 14.75 32.45
C HIS A 293 5.72 14.09 31.95
N PHE A 294 5.58 13.17 31.00
CA PHE A 294 6.69 12.43 30.43
C PHE A 294 7.18 13.10 29.15
N GLY A 295 8.49 13.13 28.97
CA GLY A 295 9.12 13.09 27.66
C GLY A 295 9.02 11.70 27.04
N PRO A 296 9.41 11.54 25.77
CA PRO A 296 9.43 10.24 25.12
C PRO A 296 10.36 9.27 25.85
N LEU A 297 9.93 8.02 25.91
CA LEU A 297 10.77 6.92 26.37
C LEU A 297 12.05 6.87 25.53
N TYR A 298 13.17 6.65 26.22
CA TYR A 298 14.47 6.52 25.59
C TYR A 298 15.13 5.23 26.03
N VAL A 299 15.63 4.45 25.07
CA VAL A 299 16.37 3.23 25.34
C VAL A 299 17.83 3.38 24.92
N GLN A 300 18.72 2.93 25.80
CA GLN A 300 20.13 2.80 25.55
C GLN A 300 20.52 1.34 25.79
N PRO A 301 21.01 0.60 24.79
CA PRO A 301 21.33 -0.80 25.00
C PRO A 301 22.57 -0.96 25.88
N LEU A 302 22.49 -1.91 26.80
CA LEU A 302 23.65 -2.40 27.55
C LEU A 302 24.32 -3.53 26.80
N CYS A 303 23.55 -4.43 26.19
CA CYS A 303 24.01 -5.49 25.30
C CYS A 303 22.89 -5.88 24.32
N LYS A 304 23.05 -6.98 23.59
CA LYS A 304 22.02 -7.50 22.67
C LYS A 304 20.74 -7.97 23.37
N ARG A 305 20.73 -8.10 24.70
CA ARG A 305 19.63 -8.68 25.50
C ARG A 305 19.10 -7.77 26.61
N GLU A 306 19.82 -6.71 26.94
CA GLU A 306 19.47 -5.79 28.03
C GLU A 306 19.58 -4.35 27.54
N VAL A 307 18.62 -3.53 27.96
CA VAL A 307 18.60 -2.09 27.69
C VAL A 307 18.42 -1.31 29.00
N VAL A 308 18.94 -0.10 29.03
CA VAL A 308 18.52 0.94 29.97
C VAL A 308 17.33 1.66 29.36
N LEU A 309 16.16 1.53 29.98
CA LEU A 309 14.99 2.37 29.72
C LEU A 309 15.08 3.62 30.60
N TYR A 310 15.13 4.78 29.97
CA TYR A 310 15.03 6.07 30.64
C TYR A 310 13.60 6.60 30.52
N LEU A 311 12.99 6.83 31.68
CA LEU A 311 11.79 7.63 31.83
C LEU A 311 12.23 9.08 32.03
N ASP A 312 12.14 9.88 30.98
CA ASP A 312 12.37 11.32 31.05
C ASP A 312 11.07 11.98 31.55
N ILE A 313 11.07 12.53 32.75
CA ILE A 313 9.89 13.14 33.40
C ILE A 313 10.14 14.64 33.50
N GLN A 314 9.42 15.39 32.68
CA GLN A 314 9.58 16.84 32.57
C GLN A 314 9.10 17.55 33.82
N ASP A 315 7.89 17.23 34.27
CA ASP A 315 7.23 17.86 35.41
C ASP A 315 6.50 16.80 36.24
N ILE A 316 6.65 16.88 37.56
CA ILE A 316 5.97 16.05 38.55
C ILE A 316 5.23 16.98 39.49
N TYR A 317 3.91 16.98 39.41
CA TYR A 317 3.04 17.71 40.33
C TYR A 317 2.55 16.75 41.41
N VAL A 318 2.87 17.07 42.66
CA VAL A 318 2.41 16.34 43.83
C VAL A 318 1.26 17.11 44.46
N HIS A 319 0.07 16.51 44.51
CA HIS A 319 -1.13 17.11 45.09
C HIS A 319 -1.51 16.41 46.39
N MET A 320 -1.73 17.18 47.45
CA MET A 320 -2.26 16.67 48.73
C MET A 320 -3.76 16.97 48.77
N GLY A 321 -4.61 15.94 48.71
CA GLY A 321 -6.07 16.10 48.73
C GLY A 321 -6.75 16.22 47.35
N GLY A 322 -6.11 15.75 46.27
CA GLY A 322 -6.70 15.64 44.92
C GLY A 322 -6.19 16.67 43.89
N PHE A 323 -6.42 16.40 42.60
CA PHE A 323 -5.90 17.20 41.48
C PHE A 323 -6.46 18.64 41.39
N HIS A 324 -7.57 18.93 42.07
CA HIS A 324 -8.14 20.28 42.12
C HIS A 324 -7.42 21.20 43.12
N VAL A 325 -6.61 20.64 44.01
CA VAL A 325 -5.79 21.40 44.96
C VAL A 325 -4.48 21.78 44.28
N LYS A 326 -3.98 22.99 44.53
CA LYS A 326 -2.67 23.43 43.99
C LYS A 326 -1.57 22.44 44.41
N ALA A 327 -0.70 22.07 43.47
CA ALA A 327 0.41 21.17 43.73
C ALA A 327 1.26 21.69 44.90
N SER A 328 1.50 20.82 45.89
CA SER A 328 2.32 21.13 47.05
C SER A 328 3.80 21.14 46.69
N HIS A 329 4.20 20.25 45.77
CA HIS A 329 5.58 20.11 45.28
C HIS A 329 5.57 20.02 43.74
N ILE A 330 6.57 20.62 43.11
CA ILE A 330 6.80 20.55 41.66
C ILE A 330 8.26 20.12 41.47
N LEU A 331 8.48 18.96 40.86
CA LEU A 331 9.82 18.49 40.48
C LEU A 331 9.94 18.57 38.97
N THR A 332 11.06 19.10 38.48
CA THR A 332 11.32 19.21 37.05
C THR A 332 12.54 18.40 36.62
N ASP A 333 12.58 18.02 35.35
CA ASP A 333 13.74 17.41 34.67
C ASP A 333 14.28 16.15 35.39
N CYS A 334 13.38 15.29 35.87
CA CYS A 334 13.73 14.03 36.53
C CYS A 334 13.94 12.92 35.50
N LYS A 335 15.02 12.15 35.61
CA LYS A 335 15.28 10.98 34.77
C LYS A 335 15.37 9.73 35.62
N ILE A 336 14.52 8.75 35.34
CA ILE A 336 14.51 7.49 36.09
C ILE A 336 14.92 6.37 35.14
N ALA A 337 16.00 5.68 35.49
CA ALA A 337 16.58 4.63 34.68
C ALA A 337 16.22 3.24 35.22
N PHE A 338 15.77 2.35 34.32
CA PHE A 338 15.53 0.95 34.58
C PHE A 338 16.38 0.09 33.65
N ILE A 339 16.98 -0.97 34.17
CA ILE A 339 17.62 -2.00 33.35
C ILE A 339 16.60 -3.10 33.11
N ILE A 340 16.35 -3.42 31.84
CA ILE A 340 15.27 -4.31 31.42
C ILE A 340 15.78 -5.24 30.31
N ASP A 341 15.42 -6.51 30.39
CA ASP A 341 15.68 -7.49 29.34
C ASP A 341 14.76 -7.24 28.13
N ILE A 342 15.21 -7.62 26.94
CA ILE A 342 14.44 -7.48 25.70
C ILE A 342 14.16 -8.83 25.05
N ILE A 343 12.95 -8.95 24.51
CA ILE A 343 12.46 -10.10 23.75
C ILE A 343 12.34 -9.68 22.28
N PHE A 344 12.94 -10.45 21.38
CA PHE A 344 12.82 -10.26 19.94
C PHE A 344 11.89 -11.32 19.35
N GLU A 345 10.87 -10.86 18.61
CA GLU A 345 9.90 -11.72 17.94
C GLU A 345 9.93 -11.48 16.43
N GLU A 346 10.02 -12.57 15.67
CA GLU A 346 9.89 -12.58 14.22
C GLU A 346 8.67 -13.41 13.83
N ILE A 347 7.69 -12.77 13.18
CA ILE A 347 6.37 -13.34 12.85
C ILE A 347 6.19 -13.30 11.32
N ASP A 348 5.41 -14.24 10.78
CA ASP A 348 5.06 -14.32 9.35
C ASP A 348 6.29 -14.39 8.41
N ASP A 349 7.18 -15.36 8.63
CA ASP A 349 8.40 -15.60 7.82
C ASP A 349 9.31 -14.36 7.69
N GLY A 350 9.39 -13.55 8.76
CA GLY A 350 10.22 -12.34 8.78
C GLY A 350 9.55 -11.08 8.22
N SER A 351 8.26 -11.15 7.88
CA SER A 351 7.49 -9.98 7.42
C SER A 351 7.27 -8.96 8.54
N THR A 352 7.18 -9.44 9.78
CA THR A 352 6.96 -8.61 10.98
C THR A 352 8.07 -8.84 11.99
N ARG A 353 8.70 -7.75 12.44
CA ARG A 353 9.71 -7.75 13.51
C ARG A 353 9.23 -6.92 14.69
N ARG A 354 9.38 -7.44 15.91
CA ARG A 354 9.03 -6.76 17.15
C ARG A 354 10.16 -6.87 18.17
N ILE A 355 10.42 -5.77 18.88
CA ILE A 355 11.26 -5.76 20.08
C ILE A 355 10.37 -5.35 21.25
N LYS A 356 10.32 -6.19 22.29
CA LYS A 356 9.48 -6.02 23.47
C LYS A 356 10.36 -5.94 24.72
N LEU A 357 9.99 -5.06 25.66
CA LEU A 357 10.58 -5.02 27.00
C LEU A 357 9.97 -6.12 27.87
N ASP A 358 10.81 -6.96 28.47
CA ASP A 358 10.38 -7.88 29.53
C ASP A 358 10.34 -7.14 30.87
N LEU A 359 9.21 -6.47 31.12
CA LEU A 359 9.03 -5.61 32.29
C LEU A 359 9.10 -6.38 33.62
N SER A 360 9.00 -7.72 33.61
CA SER A 360 9.21 -8.55 34.80
C SER A 360 10.66 -8.55 35.30
N THR A 361 11.61 -8.22 34.41
CA THR A 361 13.06 -8.13 34.68
C THR A 361 13.52 -6.72 35.02
N ALA A 362 12.59 -5.75 35.09
CA ALA A 362 12.92 -4.36 35.26
C ALA A 362 13.54 -4.08 36.63
N ARG A 363 14.72 -3.46 36.61
CA ARG A 363 15.51 -3.15 37.81
C ARG A 363 15.84 -1.67 37.86
N TYR A 364 15.43 -1.00 38.93
CA TYR A 364 15.77 0.41 39.13
C TYR A 364 17.28 0.61 39.24
N CYS A 365 17.81 1.60 38.54
CA CYS A 365 19.23 1.94 38.53
C CYS A 365 19.47 3.34 39.10
N GLU A 366 19.94 3.41 40.35
CA GLU A 366 20.12 4.69 41.03
C GLU A 366 21.20 5.58 40.39
N HIS A 367 22.35 5.02 40.02
CA HIS A 367 23.48 5.81 39.51
C HIS A 367 23.27 6.35 38.09
N LEU A 368 22.30 5.81 37.33
CA LEU A 368 21.89 6.32 36.01
C LEU A 368 20.65 7.22 36.11
N SER A 369 20.01 7.29 37.28
CA SER A 369 18.86 8.15 37.52
C SER A 369 19.32 9.54 37.98
N VAL A 370 18.66 10.58 37.50
CA VAL A 370 18.92 11.98 37.84
C VAL A 370 17.67 12.57 38.46
N PHE A 371 17.81 13.13 39.65
CA PHE A 371 16.75 13.88 40.34
C PHE A 371 17.26 15.29 40.60
N SER A 372 16.34 16.26 40.71
CA SER A 372 16.72 17.62 41.12
C SER A 372 17.28 17.60 42.56
N GLU A 373 18.21 18.51 42.88
CA GLU A 373 18.94 18.52 44.16
C GLU A 373 18.05 18.72 45.40
N GLN A 374 16.76 19.04 45.22
CA GLN A 374 15.82 19.41 46.28
C GLN A 374 14.74 18.35 46.57
N VAL A 375 14.84 17.13 46.01
CA VAL A 375 13.80 16.10 46.22
C VAL A 375 13.91 15.46 47.61
N ASP A 376 12.82 15.51 48.38
CA ASP A 376 12.68 14.76 49.63
C ASP A 376 12.87 13.25 49.39
N VAL A 377 13.69 12.60 50.23
CA VAL A 377 14.05 11.18 50.10
C VAL A 377 12.81 10.27 50.15
N ASN A 378 11.79 10.63 50.93
CA ASN A 378 10.53 9.89 50.99
C ASN A 378 9.75 10.05 49.69
N ILE A 379 9.69 11.24 49.10
CA ILE A 379 9.02 11.47 47.81
C ILE A 379 9.75 10.69 46.71
N LYS A 380 11.09 10.77 46.67
CA LYS A 380 11.91 9.98 45.73
C LYS A 380 11.63 8.48 45.85
N ARG A 381 11.69 7.93 47.07
CA ARG A 381 11.43 6.50 47.31
C ARG A 381 10.02 6.10 46.91
N THR A 382 9.03 6.94 47.22
CA THR A 382 7.62 6.71 46.93
C THR A 382 7.35 6.74 45.42
N LEU A 383 7.93 7.70 44.70
CA LEU A 383 7.85 7.82 43.26
C LEU A 383 8.47 6.59 42.56
N ILE A 384 9.68 6.18 42.97
CA ILE A 384 10.35 5.00 42.41
C ILE A 384 9.51 3.75 42.65
N HIS A 385 8.99 3.56 43.87
CA HIS A 385 8.13 2.42 44.18
C HIS A 385 6.85 2.42 43.33
N HIS A 386 6.20 3.57 43.19
CA HIS A 386 4.99 3.72 42.38
C HIS A 386 5.25 3.43 40.90
N ILE A 387 6.33 3.96 40.33
CA ILE A 387 6.69 3.70 38.94
C ILE A 387 6.98 2.20 38.74
N THR A 388 7.76 1.60 39.64
CA THR A 388 8.17 0.19 39.53
C THR A 388 6.97 -0.76 39.61
N THR A 389 6.01 -0.48 40.49
CA THR A 389 4.88 -1.40 40.77
C THR A 389 3.65 -1.12 39.91
N TYR A 390 3.34 0.15 39.67
CA TYR A 390 2.14 0.57 38.96
C TYR A 390 2.43 0.96 37.51
N TYR A 391 3.32 1.92 37.26
CA TYR A 391 3.55 2.41 35.89
C TYR A 391 4.03 1.29 34.94
N LEU A 392 5.02 0.50 35.37
CA LEU A 392 5.53 -0.61 34.56
C LEU A 392 4.47 -1.71 34.36
N SER A 393 3.59 -1.97 35.34
CA SER A 393 2.52 -2.98 35.15
C SER A 393 1.43 -2.49 34.19
N VAL A 394 1.13 -1.19 34.19
CA VAL A 394 0.22 -0.59 33.20
C VAL A 394 0.86 -0.60 31.81
N LEU A 395 2.17 -0.34 31.69
CA LEU A 395 2.89 -0.47 30.42
C LEU A 395 2.80 -1.90 29.85
N ASP A 396 2.90 -2.92 30.70
CA ASP A 396 2.85 -4.32 30.27
C ASP A 396 1.44 -4.73 29.82
N THR A 397 0.44 -4.41 30.65
CA THR A 397 -0.98 -4.74 30.39
C THR A 397 -1.58 -3.99 29.20
N SER A 398 -0.99 -2.87 28.77
CA SER A 398 -1.46 -2.09 27.62
C SER A 398 -0.74 -2.41 26.29
N GLU A 399 0.13 -3.42 26.26
CA GLU A 399 0.99 -3.77 25.11
C GLU A 399 1.90 -2.61 24.65
N THR A 400 2.06 -1.56 25.46
CA THR A 400 2.93 -0.40 25.17
C THR A 400 4.40 -0.70 25.48
N ASN A 401 4.71 -1.91 25.95
CA ASN A 401 6.05 -2.43 26.13
C ASN A 401 6.74 -2.89 24.84
N ILE A 402 6.05 -2.80 23.69
CA ILE A 402 6.65 -2.96 22.36
C ILE A 402 7.38 -1.67 22.01
N ILE A 403 8.71 -1.71 22.02
CA ILE A 403 9.58 -0.54 21.77
C ILE A 403 10.01 -0.41 20.31
N PHE A 404 9.71 -1.41 19.49
CA PHE A 404 9.91 -1.35 18.04
C PHE A 404 8.95 -2.32 17.36
N HIS A 405 8.30 -1.87 16.29
CA HIS A 405 7.47 -2.70 15.43
C HIS A 405 7.65 -2.28 13.98
N ARG A 406 8.01 -3.25 13.12
CA ARG A 406 8.07 -3.04 11.66
C ARG A 406 7.33 -4.15 10.96
N ASN A 407 6.39 -3.77 10.08
CA ASN A 407 5.67 -4.68 9.21
C ASN A 407 5.90 -4.27 7.75
N ASN A 408 6.67 -5.08 7.03
CA ASN A 408 7.09 -4.82 5.66
C ASN A 408 5.91 -4.81 4.65
N ARG A 409 4.70 -5.24 5.05
CA ARG A 409 3.49 -5.22 4.22
C ARG A 409 2.75 -3.88 4.28
N ILE A 410 2.92 -3.15 5.38
CA ILE A 410 2.21 -1.90 5.68
C ILE A 410 3.15 -0.70 5.49
N HIS A 411 4.41 -0.87 5.88
CA HIS A 411 5.45 0.14 5.77
C HIS A 411 6.44 -0.25 4.67
N VAL A 412 6.20 0.23 3.45
CA VAL A 412 7.28 0.33 2.47
C VAL A 412 8.07 1.58 2.84
N ASP A 413 9.09 1.41 3.67
CA ASP A 413 10.02 2.49 4.02
C ASP A 413 10.74 2.98 2.77
N ILE A 414 10.48 4.24 2.43
CA ILE A 414 11.32 5.04 1.54
C ILE A 414 12.39 5.67 2.45
N PHE A 415 13.45 4.94 2.80
CA PHE A 415 14.58 5.59 3.46
C PHE A 415 15.53 6.15 2.40
N ALA A 416 15.64 7.48 2.44
CA ALA A 416 16.87 8.26 2.33
C ALA A 416 17.96 7.75 1.36
N GLY A 417 17.85 8.21 0.11
CA GLY A 417 19.00 8.47 -0.77
C GLY A 417 18.97 9.95 -1.13
N ASP A 418 20.15 10.58 -1.09
CA ASP A 418 20.42 12.00 -1.23
C ASP A 418 19.63 12.77 -2.29
N GLY A 419 19.53 14.08 -2.06
CA GLY A 419 18.82 14.99 -2.95
C GLY A 419 19.39 14.98 -4.36
N SER A 420 18.64 14.36 -5.27
CA SER A 420 18.52 14.81 -6.64
C SER A 420 17.20 14.27 -7.19
N GLY A 421 16.44 15.13 -7.86
CA GLY A 421 15.18 14.75 -8.46
C GLY A 421 15.37 13.72 -9.56
N SER A 422 15.20 12.46 -9.21
CA SER A 422 14.77 11.40 -10.12
C SER A 422 13.67 10.58 -9.44
N GLU A 423 12.46 11.16 -9.38
CA GLU A 423 11.29 10.32 -9.62
C GLU A 423 11.58 9.60 -10.96
N TYR A 424 11.35 8.29 -11.05
CA TYR A 424 11.82 7.37 -12.12
C TYR A 424 13.23 6.78 -11.93
N GLU A 425 13.55 6.24 -10.75
CA GLU A 425 14.35 5.01 -10.77
C GLU A 425 13.37 3.84 -10.89
N ASP A 426 13.31 3.33 -12.12
CA ASP A 426 12.90 1.98 -12.46
C ASP A 426 13.65 1.00 -11.54
N ASP A 427 13.04 0.61 -10.42
CA ASP A 427 13.24 -0.74 -9.89
C ASP A 427 12.52 -1.69 -10.85
N ASP A 428 13.15 -1.82 -12.02
CA ASP A 428 12.96 -2.87 -13.01
C ASP A 428 13.37 -4.18 -12.37
N ASP A 429 12.39 -4.87 -11.80
CA ASP A 429 12.34 -6.31 -11.87
C ASP A 429 10.88 -6.75 -11.93
N CYS A 430 10.36 -6.63 -13.15
CA CYS A 430 9.36 -7.49 -13.80
C CYS A 430 8.78 -8.62 -12.92
N LEU A 431 7.95 -8.29 -11.92
CA LEU A 431 7.13 -9.26 -11.20
C LEU A 431 6.03 -9.78 -12.14
N TYR A 432 6.40 -10.76 -12.97
CA TYR A 432 5.54 -11.76 -13.59
C TYR A 432 4.30 -11.21 -14.31
N GLU A 433 4.47 -10.55 -15.45
CA GLU A 433 3.36 -10.28 -16.39
C GLU A 433 2.93 -11.57 -17.13
N CYS A 434 2.56 -12.63 -16.41
CA CYS A 434 1.95 -13.80 -17.02
C CYS A 434 0.51 -13.46 -17.42
N THR A 435 0.30 -13.39 -18.73
CA THR A 435 -1.01 -13.25 -19.39
C THR A 435 -1.68 -14.60 -19.66
N CYS A 436 -1.14 -15.67 -19.07
CA CYS A 436 -1.59 -17.03 -19.23
C CYS A 436 -3.02 -17.18 -18.71
N LYS A 437 -3.88 -17.87 -19.49
CA LYS A 437 -5.32 -17.99 -19.22
C LYS A 437 -5.69 -19.16 -18.31
N ASP A 438 -4.74 -20.04 -18.02
CA ASP A 438 -4.94 -21.28 -17.26
C ASP A 438 -3.95 -21.36 -16.09
N GLU A 439 -4.44 -21.78 -14.93
CA GLU A 439 -3.67 -21.94 -13.70
C GLU A 439 -2.62 -23.06 -13.79
N THR A 440 -2.81 -24.04 -14.67
CA THR A 440 -1.94 -25.22 -14.84
C THR A 440 -0.87 -25.04 -15.91
N ALA A 441 -1.00 -24.04 -16.79
CA ALA A 441 -0.24 -23.98 -18.03
C ALA A 441 1.17 -23.35 -17.94
N CYS A 442 1.52 -22.61 -16.89
CA CYS A 442 2.73 -21.78 -16.92
C CYS A 442 3.72 -21.90 -15.75
N GLY A 443 3.41 -22.61 -14.65
CA GLY A 443 4.35 -22.84 -13.54
C GLY A 443 4.91 -21.58 -12.83
N HIS A 444 4.53 -20.36 -13.24
CA HIS A 444 5.07 -19.12 -12.71
C HIS A 444 4.50 -18.80 -11.31
N SER A 445 5.38 -18.33 -10.42
CA SER A 445 5.06 -17.76 -9.11
C SER A 445 4.85 -16.25 -9.23
N GLY A 446 3.62 -15.76 -9.30
CA GLY A 446 3.34 -14.33 -9.44
C GLY A 446 1.88 -14.00 -9.78
N ILE A 447 1.57 -12.73 -10.07
CA ILE A 447 0.22 -12.27 -10.44
C ILE A 447 -0.13 -12.84 -11.82
N ARG A 448 -1.28 -13.52 -11.92
CA ARG A 448 -1.74 -14.14 -13.17
C ARG A 448 -2.79 -13.26 -13.84
N TRP A 449 -2.34 -12.22 -14.54
CA TRP A 449 -3.20 -11.24 -15.20
C TRP A 449 -4.20 -11.89 -16.17
N GLY A 450 -3.80 -12.94 -16.90
CA GLY A 450 -4.71 -13.65 -17.82
C GLY A 450 -5.89 -14.33 -17.10
N VAL A 451 -5.67 -14.85 -15.90
CA VAL A 451 -6.74 -15.46 -15.07
C VAL A 451 -7.65 -14.39 -14.48
N LEU A 452 -7.08 -13.32 -13.91
CA LEU A 452 -7.85 -12.19 -13.38
C LEU A 452 -8.74 -11.56 -14.47
N TYR A 453 -8.18 -11.47 -15.67
CA TYR A 453 -8.86 -10.98 -16.84
C TYR A 453 -10.00 -11.90 -17.29
N GLN A 454 -9.80 -13.22 -17.31
CA GLN A 454 -10.88 -14.16 -17.60
C GLN A 454 -11.97 -14.11 -16.53
N ARG A 455 -11.61 -13.95 -15.25
CA ARG A 455 -12.55 -13.79 -14.14
C ARG A 455 -13.40 -12.53 -14.31
N LEU A 456 -12.81 -11.39 -14.71
CA LEU A 456 -13.56 -10.16 -15.02
C LEU A 456 -14.68 -10.42 -16.04
N ILE A 457 -14.41 -11.16 -17.12
CA ILE A 457 -15.43 -11.43 -18.16
C ILE A 457 -16.49 -12.45 -17.70
N THR A 458 -16.09 -13.43 -16.90
CA THR A 458 -16.93 -14.60 -16.55
C THR A 458 -17.70 -14.45 -15.25
N HIS A 459 -17.20 -13.63 -14.31
CA HIS A 459 -17.74 -13.51 -12.95
C HIS A 459 -18.26 -12.10 -12.63
N THR A 460 -17.76 -11.04 -13.28
CA THR A 460 -18.27 -9.68 -13.04
C THR A 460 -19.69 -9.54 -13.55
N HIS A 461 -20.55 -8.99 -12.71
CA HIS A 461 -21.92 -8.65 -13.03
C HIS A 461 -22.43 -7.57 -12.10
N THR A 462 -23.42 -6.79 -12.54
CA THR A 462 -23.97 -5.67 -11.76
C THR A 462 -24.92 -6.11 -10.65
N HIS A 463 -25.10 -7.43 -10.43
CA HIS A 463 -26.12 -7.97 -9.53
C HIS A 463 -27.51 -7.38 -9.84
N ASP A 464 -28.20 -6.87 -8.82
CA ASP A 464 -29.52 -6.28 -8.97
C ASP A 464 -29.47 -4.77 -9.33
N PHE A 465 -28.27 -4.19 -9.36
CA PHE A 465 -28.04 -2.81 -9.76
C PHE A 465 -28.09 -2.67 -11.29
N ASP A 466 -28.63 -1.54 -11.75
CA ASP A 466 -28.73 -1.28 -13.18
C ASP A 466 -27.41 -0.77 -13.77
N PHE A 467 -26.60 -0.17 -12.91
CA PHE A 467 -25.40 0.54 -13.29
C PHE A 467 -24.33 0.43 -12.20
N VAL A 468 -23.08 0.29 -12.63
CA VAL A 468 -21.91 0.36 -11.76
C VAL A 468 -20.81 1.20 -12.42
N ASN A 469 -20.21 2.13 -11.68
CA ASN A 469 -19.06 2.93 -12.12
C ASN A 469 -17.95 2.82 -11.09
N SER A 470 -16.79 2.30 -11.50
CA SER A 470 -15.62 2.17 -10.65
C SER A 470 -14.57 3.20 -11.01
N LEU A 471 -13.96 3.83 -10.02
CA LEU A 471 -12.88 4.79 -10.19
C LEU A 471 -11.67 4.37 -9.37
N THR A 472 -10.53 4.27 -10.01
CA THR A 472 -9.34 3.68 -9.39
C THR A 472 -8.62 4.69 -8.51
N GLN A 473 -7.95 4.23 -7.46
CA GLN A 473 -7.06 5.04 -6.63
C GLN A 473 -6.03 5.77 -7.50
N GLY A 474 -5.47 5.07 -8.49
CA GLY A 474 -4.57 5.66 -9.48
C GLY A 474 -5.20 6.82 -10.25
N SER A 475 -6.49 6.74 -10.59
CA SER A 475 -7.23 7.82 -11.26
C SER A 475 -7.44 9.04 -10.37
N ILE A 476 -7.79 8.84 -9.10
CA ILE A 476 -7.97 9.91 -8.10
C ILE A 476 -6.64 10.66 -7.91
N ASN A 477 -5.54 9.90 -7.80
CA ASN A 477 -4.20 10.47 -7.67
C ASN A 477 -3.74 11.21 -8.94
N ALA A 478 -4.10 10.71 -10.12
CA ALA A 478 -3.84 11.41 -11.38
C ALA A 478 -4.64 12.72 -11.47
N HIS A 479 -5.88 12.73 -10.97
CA HIS A 479 -6.72 13.93 -10.91
C HIS A 479 -6.09 15.03 -10.04
N PHE A 480 -5.71 14.70 -8.80
CA PHE A 480 -5.04 15.63 -7.90
C PHE A 480 -3.73 16.17 -8.48
N ARG A 481 -2.95 15.33 -9.17
CA ARG A 481 -1.73 15.77 -9.86
C ARG A 481 -2.01 16.84 -10.91
N GLU A 482 -3.11 16.72 -11.65
CA GLU A 482 -3.40 17.70 -12.68
C GLU A 482 -3.97 19.01 -12.14
N LEU A 483 -4.77 18.96 -11.07
CA LEU A 483 -5.15 20.17 -10.34
C LEU A 483 -3.92 20.88 -9.75
N TRP A 484 -2.96 20.11 -9.22
CA TRP A 484 -1.67 20.64 -8.77
C TRP A 484 -0.87 21.27 -9.93
N ASN A 485 -0.78 20.62 -11.10
CA ASN A 485 -0.11 21.18 -12.28
C ASN A 485 -0.74 22.50 -12.75
N LEU A 486 -2.06 22.64 -12.64
CA LEU A 486 -2.76 23.90 -12.92
C LEU A 486 -2.35 25.00 -11.93
N GLY A 487 -2.34 24.70 -10.63
CA GLY A 487 -1.86 25.62 -9.58
C GLY A 487 -0.40 26.04 -9.79
N CYS A 488 0.50 25.10 -10.10
CA CYS A 488 1.90 25.39 -10.42
C CYS A 488 2.05 26.31 -11.63
N ARG A 489 1.30 26.07 -12.71
CA ARG A 489 1.31 26.94 -13.89
C ARG A 489 0.87 28.36 -13.56
N ARG A 490 -0.14 28.50 -12.69
CA ARG A 490 -0.64 29.81 -12.25
C ARG A 490 0.43 30.60 -11.48
N LEU A 491 1.16 29.92 -10.57
CA LEU A 491 2.29 30.51 -9.85
C LEU A 491 3.43 30.96 -10.78
N ILE A 492 3.73 30.20 -11.84
CA ILE A 492 4.78 30.55 -12.81
C ILE A 492 4.38 31.76 -13.66
N VAL A 493 3.17 31.78 -14.21
CA VAL A 493 2.69 32.84 -15.13
C VAL A 493 2.57 34.19 -14.43
N GLY A 494 2.20 34.19 -13.16
CA GLY A 494 2.07 35.41 -12.39
C GLY A 494 3.37 35.94 -11.76
N GLY A 495 4.49 35.21 -11.95
CA GLY A 495 5.84 35.60 -11.50
C GLY A 495 6.11 35.38 -10.01
N LYS A 496 7.40 35.48 -9.61
CA LYS A 496 7.90 35.36 -8.22
C LYS A 496 7.34 36.40 -7.21
N LYS A 497 6.32 37.18 -7.60
CA LYS A 497 5.75 38.28 -6.81
C LYS A 497 4.33 38.02 -6.31
N LEU A 498 3.63 36.98 -6.78
CA LEU A 498 2.31 36.66 -6.22
C LEU A 498 2.47 36.03 -4.86
N LYS A 499 1.88 36.70 -3.87
CA LYS A 499 1.70 36.13 -2.54
C LYS A 499 0.37 35.39 -2.54
N THR A 500 0.36 34.14 -2.11
CA THR A 500 -0.85 33.29 -2.15
C THR A 500 -2.01 33.83 -1.31
N TRP A 501 -1.77 34.80 -0.43
CA TRP A 501 -2.76 35.50 0.40
C TRP A 501 -3.19 36.88 -0.13
N GLU A 502 -2.77 37.28 -1.35
CA GLU A 502 -3.13 38.59 -1.94
C GLU A 502 -4.60 38.68 -2.35
N SER A 503 -5.21 37.58 -2.79
CA SER A 503 -6.65 37.50 -3.09
C SER A 503 -7.21 36.11 -2.82
N SER A 504 -8.48 36.03 -2.45
CA SER A 504 -9.17 34.75 -2.25
C SER A 504 -9.21 33.90 -3.53
N GLU A 505 -9.23 34.51 -4.71
CA GLU A 505 -9.21 33.80 -5.99
C GLU A 505 -7.85 33.15 -6.25
N ILE A 506 -6.75 33.90 -6.05
CA ILE A 506 -5.39 33.38 -6.20
C ILE A 506 -5.14 32.25 -5.19
N GLU A 507 -5.59 32.45 -3.94
CA GLU A 507 -5.49 31.45 -2.88
C GLU A 507 -6.17 30.13 -3.31
N MET A 508 -7.40 30.20 -3.83
CA MET A 508 -8.14 29.03 -4.32
C MET A 508 -7.46 28.34 -5.51
N GLU A 509 -6.96 29.12 -6.48
CA GLU A 509 -6.30 28.60 -7.69
C GLU A 509 -4.95 27.95 -7.40
N THR A 510 -4.25 28.36 -6.32
CA THR A 510 -2.87 27.97 -6.05
C THR A 510 -2.69 27.07 -4.82
N CYS A 511 -3.68 26.96 -3.93
CA CYS A 511 -3.57 26.24 -2.65
C CYS A 511 -3.10 24.77 -2.75
N LEU A 512 -3.31 24.10 -3.87
CA LEU A 512 -2.77 22.75 -4.07
C LEU A 512 -1.24 22.73 -4.24
N ALA A 513 -0.67 23.80 -4.79
CA ALA A 513 0.76 23.91 -5.12
C ALA A 513 1.54 24.74 -4.08
N ASP A 514 0.94 25.80 -3.54
CA ASP A 514 1.53 26.66 -2.51
C ASP A 514 0.44 27.25 -1.62
N PHE A 515 0.72 27.36 -0.32
CA PHE A 515 -0.19 28.02 0.63
C PHE A 515 0.59 28.77 1.68
N SER A 516 0.14 29.98 2.00
CA SER A 516 0.66 30.77 3.11
C SER A 516 -0.48 31.44 3.87
N PHE A 517 -0.40 31.39 5.19
CA PHE A 517 -1.42 31.90 6.09
C PHE A 517 -0.96 33.19 6.77
N VAL A 518 -1.74 34.25 6.57
CA VAL A 518 -1.62 35.56 7.23
C VAL A 518 -2.91 35.84 7.98
N HIS A 519 -2.82 36.24 9.24
CA HIS A 519 -4.00 36.53 10.05
C HIS A 519 -4.39 38.02 9.92
N PRO A 520 -5.67 38.35 9.65
CA PRO A 520 -6.11 39.73 9.41
C PRO A 520 -5.77 40.72 10.54
N GLU A 521 -5.75 40.25 11.80
CA GLU A 521 -5.50 41.09 12.98
C GLU A 521 -4.01 41.30 13.28
N HIS A 522 -3.11 40.64 12.55
CA HIS A 522 -1.67 40.64 12.81
C HIS A 522 -0.84 41.20 11.64
N GLY A 523 -1.46 42.02 10.77
CA GLY A 523 -0.78 42.69 9.66
C GLY A 523 -0.30 41.72 8.57
N ASP A 524 0.85 42.01 7.96
CA ASP A 524 1.44 41.22 6.87
C ASP A 524 2.29 40.03 7.37
N GLU A 525 2.17 39.66 8.66
CA GLU A 525 2.96 38.58 9.24
C GLU A 525 2.44 37.19 8.79
N ILE A 526 3.35 36.39 8.25
CA ILE A 526 3.06 35.02 7.80
C ILE A 526 3.33 34.06 8.95
N PHE A 527 2.31 33.31 9.33
CA PHE A 527 2.38 32.34 10.43
C PHE A 527 2.69 30.92 9.95
N PHE A 528 2.33 30.61 8.71
CA PHE A 528 2.59 29.35 8.05
C PHE A 528 2.80 29.59 6.57
N SER A 529 3.78 28.92 5.97
CA SER A 529 4.00 28.93 4.53
C SER A 529 4.54 27.58 4.10
N SER A 530 4.00 27.01 3.03
CA SER A 530 4.50 25.76 2.46
C SER A 530 4.25 25.69 0.96
N SER A 531 5.25 25.18 0.25
CA SER A 531 5.07 24.62 -1.08
C SER A 531 4.72 23.13 -0.99
N PHE A 532 3.90 22.64 -1.91
CA PHE A 532 3.42 21.26 -1.91
C PHE A 532 3.85 20.50 -3.18
N ALA A 533 4.01 19.19 -3.04
CA ALA A 533 3.93 18.24 -4.14
C ALA A 533 2.48 17.76 -4.33
N PRO A 534 2.15 17.09 -5.46
CA PRO A 534 0.81 16.58 -5.70
C PRO A 534 0.26 15.78 -4.51
N PRO A 535 -0.92 16.11 -3.98
CA PRO A 535 -1.52 15.31 -2.94
C PRO A 535 -1.92 13.94 -3.48
N LYS A 536 -2.00 12.97 -2.57
CA LYS A 536 -2.35 11.58 -2.89
C LYS A 536 -3.39 11.04 -1.93
N VAL A 537 -4.16 10.07 -2.40
CA VAL A 537 -5.18 9.34 -1.68
C VAL A 537 -4.80 7.86 -1.70
N GLN A 538 -4.87 7.24 -0.52
CA GLN A 538 -4.88 5.80 -0.35
C GLN A 538 -6.27 5.37 0.13
N LEU A 539 -6.89 4.44 -0.58
CA LEU A 539 -8.20 3.89 -0.19
C LEU A 539 -8.02 2.87 0.94
N VAL A 540 -8.79 3.02 2.02
CA VAL A 540 -8.83 2.03 3.11
C VAL A 540 -9.85 0.96 2.74
N CYS A 541 -9.37 -0.17 2.26
CA CYS A 541 -10.15 -1.31 1.76
C CYS A 541 -10.54 -2.29 2.86
N LYS A 542 -10.58 -1.86 4.12
CA LYS A 542 -11.22 -2.61 5.20
C LYS A 542 -12.73 -2.71 4.95
N GLU A 543 -13.33 -3.86 5.26
CA GLU A 543 -14.78 -4.06 5.12
C GLU A 543 -15.56 -3.02 5.94
N GLY A 544 -16.58 -2.42 5.32
CA GLY A 544 -17.40 -1.36 5.92
C GLY A 544 -16.72 0.01 6.06
N SER A 545 -15.47 0.15 5.61
CA SER A 545 -14.78 1.43 5.63
C SER A 545 -15.27 2.35 4.52
N TYR A 546 -15.51 3.61 4.87
CA TYR A 546 -15.73 4.72 3.94
C TYR A 546 -14.57 5.72 4.00
N SER A 547 -13.50 5.36 4.69
CA SER A 547 -12.39 6.27 4.97
C SER A 547 -11.27 6.12 3.94
N VAL A 548 -10.54 7.20 3.73
CA VAL A 548 -9.34 7.27 2.91
C VAL A 548 -8.22 7.93 3.70
N ILE A 549 -6.98 7.62 3.35
CA ILE A 549 -5.83 8.36 3.85
C ILE A 549 -5.43 9.38 2.79
N PHE A 550 -5.62 10.66 3.11
CA PHE A 550 -5.21 11.80 2.32
C PHE A 550 -3.81 12.26 2.72
N TYR A 551 -2.89 12.24 1.77
CA TYR A 551 -1.49 12.58 1.94
C TYR A 551 -1.19 13.95 1.35
N LEU A 552 -0.73 14.86 2.20
CA LEU A 552 -0.17 16.16 1.83
C LEU A 552 1.35 16.10 1.89
N HIS A 553 2.01 16.35 0.77
CA HIS A 553 3.47 16.41 0.70
C HIS A 553 3.92 17.87 0.70
N LEU A 554 4.55 18.31 1.80
CA LEU A 554 5.09 19.64 2.01
C LEU A 554 6.57 19.62 1.62
N ASN A 555 6.91 20.19 0.48
CA ASN A 555 8.27 20.15 -0.06
C ASN A 555 9.24 20.96 0.80
N GLN A 556 8.88 22.21 1.08
CA GLN A 556 9.61 23.11 1.96
C GLN A 556 8.69 24.23 2.44
N GLY A 557 8.97 24.74 3.64
CA GLY A 557 8.17 25.79 4.26
C GLY A 557 8.66 26.13 5.66
N TYR A 558 7.85 26.87 6.40
CA TYR A 558 8.04 27.13 7.82
C TYR A 558 6.71 27.31 8.53
N LEU A 559 6.74 27.11 9.85
CA LEU A 559 5.62 27.40 10.73
C LEU A 559 6.09 28.16 11.96
N LYS A 560 5.20 28.97 12.53
CA LYS A 560 5.36 29.61 13.83
C LYS A 560 4.60 28.83 14.90
N THR A 561 5.11 28.78 16.12
CA THR A 561 4.40 28.07 17.21
C THR A 561 3.21 28.89 17.72
N LEU A 562 2.22 28.18 18.27
CA LEU A 562 1.06 28.80 18.90
C LEU A 562 1.36 29.11 20.37
N GLY A 563 0.66 30.11 20.89
CA GLY A 563 0.65 30.47 22.29
C GLY A 563 -0.36 29.70 23.13
N THR A 564 -0.48 30.14 24.37
CA THR A 564 -1.48 29.62 25.32
C THR A 564 -2.89 29.69 24.73
N GLY A 565 -3.64 28.58 24.84
CA GLY A 565 -4.99 28.49 24.28
C GLY A 565 -5.04 28.45 22.75
N LYS A 566 -3.95 28.03 22.08
CA LYS A 566 -3.83 27.99 20.61
C LYS A 566 -3.92 29.38 19.95
N ALA A 567 -3.65 30.45 20.70
CA ALA A 567 -3.62 31.80 20.17
C ALA A 567 -2.39 32.02 19.28
N LEU A 568 -2.54 32.78 18.20
CA LEU A 568 -1.40 33.17 17.36
C LEU A 568 -0.45 34.08 18.16
N GLN A 569 0.86 33.87 18.02
CA GLN A 569 1.89 34.68 18.67
C GLN A 569 2.74 35.42 17.62
N PRO A 570 2.40 36.68 17.30
CA PRO A 570 3.23 37.55 16.47
C PRO A 570 4.67 37.62 16.98
N GLY A 571 5.64 37.56 16.08
CA GLY A 571 7.08 37.60 16.41
C GLY A 571 7.67 36.31 16.98
N SER A 572 6.90 35.22 17.07
CA SER A 572 7.41 33.91 17.45
C SER A 572 8.41 33.36 16.43
N GLN A 573 9.27 32.44 16.90
CA GLN A 573 10.34 31.85 16.09
C GLN A 573 9.77 31.06 14.90
N GLU A 574 10.39 31.24 13.73
CA GLU A 574 10.11 30.43 12.55
C GLU A 574 10.82 29.08 12.64
N HIS A 575 10.07 28.00 12.41
CA HIS A 575 10.57 26.65 12.35
C HIS A 575 10.52 26.15 10.90
N PRO A 576 11.65 26.17 10.17
CA PRO A 576 11.69 25.69 8.80
C PRO A 576 11.53 24.16 8.77
N PHE A 577 10.89 23.66 7.71
CA PHE A 577 10.75 22.24 7.43
C PHE A 577 10.93 21.96 5.94
N ALA A 578 11.29 20.72 5.62
CA ALA A 578 11.39 20.23 4.26
C ALA A 578 11.09 18.72 4.19
N GLY A 579 10.52 18.29 3.07
CA GLY A 579 10.23 16.88 2.80
C GLY A 579 9.22 16.25 3.77
N TRP A 580 8.27 17.03 4.28
CA TRP A 580 7.23 16.53 5.18
C TRP A 580 6.13 15.86 4.36
N ARG A 581 5.64 14.71 4.83
CA ARG A 581 4.46 14.03 4.31
C ARG A 581 3.48 13.85 5.46
N LEU A 582 2.33 14.50 5.38
CA LEU A 582 1.28 14.45 6.38
C LEU A 582 0.17 13.53 5.88
N ALA A 583 -0.25 12.59 6.71
CA ALA A 583 -1.36 11.69 6.44
C ALA A 583 -2.57 12.08 7.29
N PHE A 584 -3.73 12.21 6.64
CA PHE A 584 -5.00 12.49 7.29
C PHE A 584 -6.01 11.42 6.92
N GLU A 585 -6.64 10.80 7.90
CA GLU A 585 -7.77 9.92 7.67
C GLU A 585 -9.05 10.76 7.51
N VAL A 586 -9.75 10.56 6.41
CA VAL A 586 -10.93 11.34 6.00
C VAL A 586 -12.03 10.40 5.54
N ASP A 587 -13.27 10.65 5.95
CA ASP A 587 -14.42 9.88 5.48
C ASP A 587 -14.97 10.44 4.16
N LEU A 588 -15.17 9.58 3.18
CA LEU A 588 -15.93 9.87 1.97
C LEU A 588 -17.42 9.84 2.27
N ARG A 589 -18.18 10.73 1.63
CA ARG A 589 -19.63 10.79 1.79
C ARG A 589 -20.28 11.25 0.52
N LEU A 590 -21.48 10.75 0.30
CA LEU A 590 -22.34 11.25 -0.75
C LEU A 590 -23.14 12.45 -0.24
N ILE A 591 -23.09 13.57 -0.95
CA ILE A 591 -23.74 14.83 -0.57
C ILE A 591 -24.60 15.32 -1.74
N GLU A 592 -25.88 15.58 -1.48
CA GLU A 592 -26.76 16.24 -2.44
C GLU A 592 -26.40 17.73 -2.56
N SER A 593 -26.26 18.20 -3.79
CA SER A 593 -25.98 19.60 -4.12
C SER A 593 -26.88 20.05 -5.27
N THR A 594 -27.57 21.17 -5.06
CA THR A 594 -28.13 21.96 -6.16
C THR A 594 -27.00 22.75 -6.82
N ASP A 595 -27.10 23.03 -8.13
CA ASP A 595 -26.04 23.59 -9.00
C ASP A 595 -25.31 24.87 -8.51
N GLU A 596 -25.76 25.52 -7.42
CA GLU A 596 -25.19 26.79 -6.92
C GLU A 596 -24.53 26.75 -5.54
N ALA A 597 -24.59 25.64 -4.77
CA ALA A 597 -23.95 25.61 -3.45
C ALA A 597 -23.59 24.21 -2.97
N VAL A 598 -22.34 23.78 -3.18
CA VAL A 598 -21.77 22.65 -2.44
C VAL A 598 -21.80 23.02 -0.95
N PRO A 599 -22.46 22.22 -0.08
CA PRO A 599 -22.59 22.57 1.34
C PRO A 599 -21.23 22.82 2.01
N ASN A 600 -21.01 24.05 2.49
CA ASN A 600 -19.80 24.42 3.24
C ASN A 600 -19.67 23.70 4.59
N THR A 601 -20.66 22.91 5.00
CA THR A 601 -20.68 22.12 6.24
C THR A 601 -20.35 20.64 6.01
N ILE A 602 -19.05 20.29 6.07
CA ILE A 602 -18.64 18.91 6.37
C ILE A 602 -18.31 18.90 7.87
N ARG A 603 -19.01 18.06 8.63
CA ARG A 603 -18.91 17.97 10.10
C ARG A 603 -17.82 17.01 10.61
N ASN A 604 -17.13 16.28 9.72
CA ASN A 604 -16.13 15.30 10.16
C ASN A 604 -14.72 15.90 10.08
N PRO A 605 -14.00 16.02 11.21
CA PRO A 605 -12.63 16.50 11.21
C PRO A 605 -11.71 15.45 10.56
N ALA A 606 -10.89 15.88 9.61
CA ALA A 606 -9.80 15.07 9.07
C ALA A 606 -8.83 14.70 10.20
N LYS A 607 -8.63 13.42 10.48
CA LYS A 607 -7.85 12.96 11.63
C LYS A 607 -6.38 12.79 11.25
N PHE A 608 -5.50 13.57 11.87
CA PHE A 608 -4.06 13.47 11.59
C PHE A 608 -3.51 12.11 12.06
N ASN A 609 -2.87 11.36 11.14
CA ASN A 609 -2.29 10.06 11.40
C ASN A 609 -0.76 10.15 11.38
N LEU A 610 -0.16 10.25 12.57
CA LEU A 610 1.31 10.37 12.69
C LEU A 610 2.05 9.11 12.22
N ASN A 611 1.49 7.91 12.41
CA ASN A 611 2.12 6.65 12.00
C ASN A 611 2.30 6.53 10.49
N LEU A 612 1.40 7.13 9.72
CA LEU A 612 1.47 7.17 8.26
C LEU A 612 2.18 8.43 7.73
N SER A 613 2.49 9.38 8.62
CA SER A 613 3.19 10.62 8.28
C SER A 613 4.71 10.45 8.34
N THR A 614 5.43 11.27 7.59
CA THR A 614 6.90 11.34 7.61
C THR A 614 7.27 12.81 7.80
N VAL A 615 7.78 13.16 8.98
CA VAL A 615 8.00 14.56 9.39
C VAL A 615 9.44 14.76 9.91
N PRO A 616 10.47 14.66 9.04
CA PRO A 616 11.87 14.83 9.44
C PRO A 616 12.08 16.17 10.14
N GLY A 617 12.80 16.20 11.27
CA GLY A 617 13.01 17.46 12.01
C GLY A 617 11.87 17.85 12.96
N LEU A 618 10.65 17.31 12.82
CA LEU A 618 9.58 17.60 13.78
C LEU A 618 9.88 17.02 15.16
N LEU A 619 10.43 15.80 15.18
CA LEU A 619 10.81 15.07 16.40
C LEU A 619 12.22 15.40 16.90
N ASP A 620 12.87 16.41 16.30
CA ASP A 620 14.23 16.81 16.64
C ASP A 620 14.24 17.84 17.77
N GLY A 621 15.23 17.70 18.64
CA GLY A 621 15.41 18.55 19.81
C GLY A 621 15.35 17.76 21.12
N LYS A 622 15.87 18.37 22.18
CA LYS A 622 15.79 17.83 23.55
C LYS A 622 14.59 18.38 24.32
N ASP A 623 14.02 19.50 23.86
CA ASP A 623 12.84 20.11 24.48
C ASP A 623 11.56 19.59 23.82
N TYR A 624 10.96 18.58 24.44
CA TYR A 624 9.75 17.95 23.93
C TYR A 624 8.51 18.86 23.99
N ARG A 625 8.54 19.94 24.81
CA ARG A 625 7.48 20.95 24.81
C ARG A 625 7.43 21.67 23.47
N ASN A 626 8.60 22.00 22.93
CA ASN A 626 8.74 22.60 21.62
C ASN A 626 8.25 21.63 20.51
N ILE A 627 8.58 20.33 20.61
CA ILE A 627 8.09 19.31 19.66
C ILE A 627 6.55 19.25 19.67
N ARG A 628 5.93 19.20 20.86
CA ARG A 628 4.46 19.23 21.00
C ARG A 628 3.86 20.52 20.43
N ALA A 629 4.43 21.68 20.76
CA ALA A 629 3.98 22.98 20.26
C ALA A 629 4.08 23.11 18.73
N ARG A 630 5.16 22.61 18.11
CA ARG A 630 5.30 22.58 16.63
C ARG A 630 4.26 21.68 15.99
N ARG A 631 3.99 20.50 16.57
CA ARG A 631 2.93 19.60 16.09
C ARG A 631 1.56 20.28 16.19
N GLU A 632 1.24 20.88 17.33
CA GLU A 632 -0.05 21.56 17.53
C GLU A 632 -0.24 22.70 16.52
N ALA A 633 0.81 23.51 16.30
CA ALA A 633 0.80 24.55 15.29
C ALA A 633 0.60 23.99 13.88
N LEU A 634 1.32 22.93 13.51
CA LEU A 634 1.15 22.25 12.22
C LEU A 634 -0.29 21.80 12.00
N ILE A 635 -0.86 21.09 12.98
CA ILE A 635 -2.23 20.58 12.89
C ILE A 635 -3.23 21.74 12.79
N TYR A 636 -3.04 22.80 13.59
CA TYR A 636 -3.86 24.00 13.53
C TYR A 636 -3.83 24.64 12.14
N TYR A 637 -2.65 24.89 11.58
CA TYR A 637 -2.55 25.53 10.26
C TYR A 637 -3.14 24.66 9.16
N ILE A 638 -2.94 23.34 9.19
CA ILE A 638 -3.51 22.47 8.17
C ILE A 638 -5.03 22.33 8.32
N GLN A 639 -5.53 22.03 9.52
CA GLN A 639 -6.95 21.78 9.73
C GLN A 639 -7.81 23.04 9.80
N THR A 640 -7.31 24.10 10.43
CA THR A 640 -8.08 25.32 10.72
C THR A 640 -7.87 26.41 9.67
N CYS A 641 -6.73 26.39 8.95
CA CYS A 641 -6.41 27.43 7.96
C CYS A 641 -6.44 26.88 6.53
N TYR A 642 -5.71 25.81 6.25
CA TYR A 642 -5.56 25.25 4.90
C TYR A 642 -6.80 24.50 4.39
N PHE A 643 -7.34 23.55 5.15
CA PHE A 643 -8.51 22.77 4.70
C PHE A 643 -9.74 23.62 4.38
N PRO A 644 -10.05 24.74 5.08
CA PRO A 644 -11.10 25.66 4.65
C PRO A 644 -10.87 26.24 3.25
N VAL A 645 -9.61 26.55 2.90
CA VAL A 645 -9.24 27.07 1.57
C VAL A 645 -9.39 25.98 0.51
N PHE A 646 -8.83 24.81 0.79
CA PHE A 646 -8.98 23.60 -0.04
C PHE A 646 -10.45 23.29 -0.30
N LYS A 647 -11.31 23.54 0.70
CA LYS A 647 -12.75 23.40 0.59
C LYS A 647 -13.39 24.47 -0.31
N ARG A 648 -13.09 25.75 -0.09
CA ARG A 648 -13.57 26.88 -0.92
C ARG A 648 -13.20 26.71 -2.39
N ALA A 649 -12.03 26.11 -2.65
CA ALA A 649 -11.56 25.81 -4.00
C ALA A 649 -12.17 24.54 -4.62
N HIS A 650 -13.09 23.86 -3.91
CA HIS A 650 -13.74 22.61 -4.33
C HIS A 650 -12.79 21.41 -4.55
N HIS A 651 -11.54 21.46 -4.09
CA HIS A 651 -10.58 20.35 -4.22
C HIS A 651 -10.90 19.13 -3.34
N HIS A 652 -11.86 19.29 -2.41
CA HIS A 652 -12.40 18.22 -1.58
C HIS A 652 -13.45 17.34 -2.28
N VAL A 653 -13.93 17.78 -3.44
CA VAL A 653 -14.88 17.03 -4.25
C VAL A 653 -14.09 16.10 -5.17
N LEU A 654 -14.32 14.80 -5.05
CA LEU A 654 -13.70 13.82 -5.94
C LEU A 654 -14.46 13.75 -7.27
N TYR A 655 -15.80 13.68 -7.21
CA TYR A 655 -16.66 13.49 -8.37
C TYR A 655 -18.02 14.14 -8.20
N THR A 656 -18.58 14.63 -9.30
CA THR A 656 -19.98 15.09 -9.39
C THR A 656 -20.77 14.17 -10.31
N ILE A 657 -21.91 13.68 -9.83
CA ILE A 657 -22.78 12.72 -10.51
C ILE A 657 -24.15 13.38 -10.73
N PRO A 658 -24.61 13.56 -11.97
CA PRO A 658 -25.90 14.18 -12.23
C PRO A 658 -27.08 13.24 -11.89
N ILE A 659 -28.11 13.77 -11.24
CA ILE A 659 -29.37 13.07 -10.94
C ILE A 659 -30.50 13.84 -11.62
N LEU A 660 -31.19 13.19 -12.57
CA LEU A 660 -32.17 13.87 -13.40
C LEU A 660 -33.60 13.45 -13.00
N ASP A 661 -34.35 14.39 -12.42
CA ASP A 661 -35.71 14.16 -11.88
C ASP A 661 -36.84 14.07 -12.93
N LYS A 662 -36.60 14.41 -14.21
CA LYS A 662 -37.66 14.43 -15.25
C LYS A 662 -37.62 13.21 -16.17
N ALA A 663 -38.78 12.80 -16.69
CA ALA A 663 -38.91 11.69 -17.63
C ALA A 663 -38.35 12.05 -19.04
N GLY A 664 -37.26 11.38 -19.44
CA GLY A 664 -36.67 11.45 -20.79
C GLY A 664 -35.88 10.16 -21.08
N SER A 665 -35.49 9.91 -22.32
CA SER A 665 -35.03 8.58 -22.78
C SER A 665 -33.53 8.27 -22.59
N ASP A 666 -32.78 9.11 -21.87
CA ASP A 666 -31.32 8.98 -21.75
C ASP A 666 -30.89 7.72 -20.98
N LEU A 667 -29.84 7.05 -21.48
CA LEU A 667 -29.26 5.82 -20.88
C LEU A 667 -28.70 6.02 -19.46
N TYR A 668 -28.51 7.27 -19.02
CA TYR A 668 -27.68 7.63 -17.86
C TYR A 668 -28.46 8.24 -16.70
N ARG A 669 -29.78 8.02 -16.65
CA ARG A 669 -30.63 8.59 -15.60
C ARG A 669 -30.56 7.79 -14.31
N PHE A 670 -29.79 8.28 -13.35
CA PHE A 670 -29.82 7.77 -11.99
C PHE A 670 -31.06 8.28 -11.26
N THR A 671 -31.72 7.38 -10.55
CA THR A 671 -32.85 7.70 -9.66
C THR A 671 -32.52 7.46 -8.19
N SER A 672 -31.53 6.61 -7.92
CA SER A 672 -30.91 6.45 -6.61
C SER A 672 -29.51 5.89 -6.79
N LEU A 673 -28.58 6.24 -5.92
CA LEU A 673 -27.21 5.75 -5.98
C LEU A 673 -26.58 5.64 -4.59
N ASP A 674 -25.51 4.87 -4.52
CA ASP A 674 -24.67 4.66 -3.34
C ASP A 674 -23.25 4.30 -3.77
N PHE A 675 -22.28 4.25 -2.86
CA PHE A 675 -20.91 3.89 -3.18
C PHE A 675 -20.26 2.99 -2.12
N GLN A 676 -19.24 2.26 -2.56
CA GLN A 676 -18.43 1.38 -1.72
C GLN A 676 -16.95 1.48 -2.11
N ILE A 677 -16.06 1.34 -1.12
CA ILE A 677 -14.63 1.15 -1.37
C ILE A 677 -14.37 -0.36 -1.48
N VAL A 678 -13.87 -0.80 -2.63
CA VAL A 678 -13.56 -2.21 -2.91
C VAL A 678 -12.10 -2.41 -3.31
N PRO A 679 -11.44 -3.47 -2.77
CA PRO A 679 -10.07 -3.79 -3.11
C PRO A 679 -9.97 -4.44 -4.50
N PHE A 680 -8.78 -4.39 -5.08
CA PHE A 680 -8.41 -5.21 -6.23
C PHE A 680 -7.78 -6.53 -5.76
N ASN A 681 -8.49 -7.64 -5.97
CA ASN A 681 -8.07 -8.97 -5.54
C ASN A 681 -7.15 -9.62 -6.58
N HIS A 682 -5.93 -10.01 -6.20
CA HIS A 682 -4.92 -10.54 -7.14
C HIS A 682 -4.60 -12.03 -6.96
N GLY A 683 -5.23 -12.72 -6.01
CA GLY A 683 -4.97 -14.13 -5.67
C GLY A 683 -6.20 -14.87 -5.15
N HIS A 684 -6.02 -16.15 -4.81
CA HIS A 684 -7.03 -16.94 -4.10
C HIS A 684 -7.09 -16.49 -2.63
N GLY A 685 -8.30 -16.32 -2.07
CA GLY A 685 -8.49 -15.98 -0.64
C GLY A 685 -8.58 -14.49 -0.29
N HIS A 686 -9.18 -13.64 -1.15
CA HIS A 686 -9.39 -12.21 -0.90
C HIS A 686 -8.10 -11.43 -0.54
N LEU A 687 -6.98 -11.80 -1.16
CA LEU A 687 -5.71 -11.12 -0.97
C LEU A 687 -5.68 -9.81 -1.77
N TYR A 688 -5.44 -8.71 -1.07
CA TYR A 688 -5.27 -7.37 -1.63
C TYR A 688 -4.10 -6.65 -0.96
N PHE A 689 -3.61 -5.59 -1.62
CA PHE A 689 -2.62 -4.68 -1.05
C PHE A 689 -3.20 -3.28 -0.93
N GLU A 690 -2.71 -2.54 0.05
CA GLU A 690 -2.94 -1.11 0.22
C GLU A 690 -1.60 -0.38 0.22
N GLY A 691 -1.58 0.84 -0.27
CA GLY A 691 -0.38 1.66 -0.26
C GLY A 691 -0.42 2.78 -1.28
N LEU A 692 0.69 3.53 -1.35
CA LEU A 692 0.93 4.59 -2.33
C LEU A 692 2.15 4.36 -3.22
N HIS A 693 3.12 3.60 -2.73
CA HIS A 693 4.43 3.40 -3.34
C HIS A 693 4.90 1.95 -3.15
N GLY A 694 5.82 1.51 -4.01
CA GLY A 694 6.46 0.20 -3.92
C GLY A 694 6.07 -0.78 -5.02
N ARG A 695 6.65 -1.98 -4.95
CA ARG A 695 6.58 -3.03 -5.98
C ARG A 695 5.17 -3.53 -6.34
N HIS A 696 4.19 -3.30 -5.46
CA HIS A 696 2.80 -3.73 -5.67
C HIS A 696 1.88 -2.60 -6.20
N ARG A 697 2.46 -1.49 -6.66
CA ARG A 697 1.71 -0.31 -7.12
C ARG A 697 0.64 -0.61 -8.14
N ALA A 698 0.93 -1.44 -9.12
CA ALA A 698 -0.06 -1.85 -10.11
C ALA A 698 -1.31 -2.47 -9.47
N ILE A 699 -1.19 -3.20 -8.36
CA ILE A 699 -2.34 -3.80 -7.67
C ILE A 699 -3.12 -2.73 -6.91
N PHE A 700 -2.48 -2.03 -5.96
CA PHE A 700 -3.23 -1.12 -5.08
C PHE A 700 -3.72 0.14 -5.80
N ASP A 701 -3.10 0.56 -6.91
CA ASP A 701 -3.62 1.65 -7.74
C ASP A 701 -4.97 1.26 -8.41
N ARG A 702 -5.32 -0.04 -8.48
CA ARG A 702 -6.62 -0.55 -8.96
C ARG A 702 -7.68 -0.70 -7.86
N ASN A 703 -7.34 -0.51 -6.58
CA ASN A 703 -8.35 -0.35 -5.54
C ASN A 703 -9.29 0.79 -5.96
N SER A 704 -10.58 0.64 -5.74
CA SER A 704 -11.56 1.52 -6.38
C SER A 704 -12.66 1.99 -5.46
N VAL A 705 -13.10 3.22 -5.71
CA VAL A 705 -14.42 3.70 -5.28
C VAL A 705 -15.41 3.23 -6.34
N VAL A 706 -16.39 2.42 -5.94
CA VAL A 706 -17.41 1.87 -6.83
C VAL A 706 -18.76 2.47 -6.48
N ILE A 707 -19.30 3.19 -7.44
CA ILE A 707 -20.61 3.82 -7.41
C ILE A 707 -21.61 2.86 -8.04
N VAL A 708 -22.73 2.61 -7.36
CA VAL A 708 -23.84 1.79 -7.85
C VAL A 708 -25.08 2.64 -8.03
N GLY A 709 -25.88 2.35 -9.04
CA GLY A 709 -27.06 3.15 -9.36
C GLY A 709 -28.24 2.34 -9.87
N MET A 710 -29.43 2.90 -9.66
CA MET A 710 -30.71 2.40 -10.15
C MET A 710 -31.32 3.37 -11.16
N THR A 711 -31.98 2.83 -12.18
CA THR A 711 -32.75 3.61 -13.15
C THR A 711 -34.26 3.42 -12.95
N ASP A 712 -35.06 4.26 -13.59
CA ASP A 712 -36.53 4.14 -13.66
C ASP A 712 -37.26 4.12 -12.29
N GLY A 713 -36.71 4.80 -11.29
CA GLY A 713 -37.33 4.95 -9.96
C GLY A 713 -37.29 3.68 -9.12
N ARG A 714 -36.46 2.69 -9.50
CA ARG A 714 -36.24 1.48 -8.70
C ARG A 714 -35.55 1.83 -7.39
N THR A 715 -35.97 1.17 -6.32
CA THR A 715 -35.35 1.32 -5.00
C THR A 715 -33.96 0.71 -4.98
N LEU A 716 -33.02 1.43 -4.36
CA LEU A 716 -31.69 0.90 -4.06
C LEU A 716 -31.78 -0.34 -3.15
N HIS A 717 -30.98 -1.35 -3.43
CA HIS A 717 -30.91 -2.57 -2.63
C HIS A 717 -30.11 -2.32 -1.33
N THR A 718 -30.45 -3.03 -0.25
CA THR A 718 -29.78 -2.88 1.06
C THR A 718 -28.43 -3.58 1.16
N TYR A 719 -28.11 -4.46 0.22
CA TYR A 719 -26.84 -5.20 0.22
C TYR A 719 -25.88 -4.58 -0.80
N GLY A 720 -24.61 -4.44 -0.42
CA GLY A 720 -23.57 -3.92 -1.29
C GLY A 720 -23.15 -4.90 -2.38
N LEU A 721 -22.20 -4.48 -3.22
CA LEU A 721 -21.59 -5.36 -4.21
C LEU A 721 -20.62 -6.32 -3.50
N PRO A 722 -20.50 -7.58 -3.96
CA PRO A 722 -19.48 -8.47 -3.44
C PRO A 722 -18.07 -7.90 -3.65
N ARG A 723 -17.28 -7.91 -2.57
CA ARG A 723 -15.91 -7.33 -2.54
C ARG A 723 -14.89 -8.17 -3.31
N ASP A 724 -15.24 -9.38 -3.73
CA ASP A 724 -14.40 -10.29 -4.52
C ASP A 724 -14.46 -10.01 -6.02
N ILE A 725 -15.41 -9.19 -6.47
CA ILE A 725 -15.52 -8.77 -7.86
C ILE A 725 -14.49 -7.67 -8.13
N ASN A 726 -13.56 -7.97 -9.04
CA ASN A 726 -12.69 -6.94 -9.60
C ASN A 726 -13.48 -6.14 -10.64
N TRP A 727 -13.60 -4.84 -10.41
CA TRP A 727 -14.27 -3.92 -11.33
C TRP A 727 -13.32 -3.33 -12.37
N VAL A 728 -12.02 -3.41 -12.13
CA VAL A 728 -11.01 -2.77 -12.97
C VAL A 728 -10.28 -3.82 -13.82
N GLY A 729 -10.12 -3.52 -15.10
CA GLY A 729 -9.32 -4.32 -16.03
C GLY A 729 -7.84 -3.91 -16.10
N GLY A 730 -7.25 -4.15 -17.28
CA GLY A 730 -5.84 -3.89 -17.57
C GLY A 730 -4.92 -5.06 -17.21
N VAL A 731 -3.74 -5.07 -17.81
CA VAL A 731 -2.70 -6.09 -17.59
C VAL A 731 -1.43 -5.39 -17.13
N GLY A 732 -0.73 -5.99 -16.18
CA GLY A 732 0.55 -5.48 -15.70
C GLY A 732 0.44 -4.06 -15.13
N SER A 733 1.31 -3.18 -15.60
CA SER A 733 1.39 -1.78 -15.18
C SER A 733 0.28 -0.88 -15.72
N GLU A 734 -0.52 -1.32 -16.71
CA GLU A 734 -1.61 -0.51 -17.27
C GLU A 734 -2.80 -0.45 -16.30
N VAL A 735 -2.93 0.64 -15.54
CA VAL A 735 -4.07 0.91 -14.66
C VAL A 735 -5.09 1.80 -15.38
N PRO A 736 -6.28 1.28 -15.75
CA PRO A 736 -7.36 2.12 -16.27
C PRO A 736 -7.79 3.18 -15.25
N LEU A 737 -8.38 4.28 -15.71
CA LEU A 737 -8.95 5.28 -14.79
C LEU A 737 -10.15 4.72 -14.01
N GLY A 738 -10.83 3.77 -14.61
CA GLY A 738 -12.05 3.22 -14.07
C GLY A 738 -12.79 2.38 -15.09
N THR A 739 -13.98 1.95 -14.73
CA THR A 739 -14.89 1.22 -15.61
C THR A 739 -16.33 1.66 -15.40
N VAL A 740 -17.12 1.52 -16.44
CA VAL A 740 -18.57 1.69 -16.43
C VAL A 740 -19.16 0.37 -16.86
N CYS A 741 -20.13 -0.12 -16.09
CA CYS A 741 -20.84 -1.37 -16.37
C CYS A 741 -22.35 -1.12 -16.42
N PHE A 742 -22.96 -1.45 -17.55
CA PHE A 742 -24.41 -1.44 -17.71
C PHE A 742 -24.96 -2.85 -17.58
N SER A 743 -25.98 -3.03 -16.75
CA SER A 743 -26.60 -4.33 -16.55
C SER A 743 -27.18 -4.90 -17.85
N ARG A 744 -27.20 -6.23 -17.97
CA ARG A 744 -27.91 -6.96 -19.01
C ARG A 744 -29.35 -6.48 -19.15
N ARG A 745 -30.04 -6.34 -18.03
CA ARG A 745 -31.44 -5.93 -17.98
C ARG A 745 -31.64 -4.56 -18.63
N MET A 746 -30.83 -3.58 -18.24
CA MET A 746 -30.99 -2.19 -18.66
C MET A 746 -30.48 -1.95 -20.08
N PHE A 747 -29.31 -2.47 -20.43
CA PHE A 747 -28.69 -2.21 -21.73
C PHE A 747 -29.05 -3.26 -22.78
N LEU A 748 -28.77 -4.54 -22.51
CA LEU A 748 -28.95 -5.60 -23.50
C LEU A 748 -30.44 -5.87 -23.76
N GLU A 749 -31.22 -6.15 -22.72
CA GLU A 749 -32.62 -6.56 -22.86
C GLU A 749 -33.55 -5.38 -23.14
N ALA A 750 -33.53 -4.35 -22.30
CA ALA A 750 -34.48 -3.25 -22.41
C ALA A 750 -34.19 -2.34 -23.62
N LYS A 751 -32.92 -2.11 -23.97
CA LYS A 751 -32.54 -1.24 -25.10
C LYS A 751 -32.18 -2.03 -26.35
N LEU A 752 -31.08 -2.79 -26.33
CA LEU A 752 -30.48 -3.36 -27.54
C LEU A 752 -31.43 -4.35 -28.24
N LEU A 753 -31.90 -5.38 -27.51
CA LEU A 753 -32.79 -6.41 -28.07
C LEU A 753 -34.11 -5.82 -28.52
N THR A 754 -34.74 -4.93 -27.72
CA THR A 754 -35.98 -4.23 -28.08
C THR A 754 -35.85 -3.48 -29.41
N MET A 755 -34.73 -2.78 -29.64
CA MET A 755 -34.49 -2.09 -30.91
C MET A 755 -34.37 -3.07 -32.09
N PHE A 756 -33.75 -4.24 -31.89
CA PHE A 756 -33.69 -5.29 -32.89
C PHE A 756 -35.04 -6.00 -33.14
N GLU A 757 -35.98 -6.00 -32.18
CA GLU A 757 -37.34 -6.53 -32.40
C GLU A 757 -38.06 -5.76 -33.53
N HIS A 758 -37.77 -4.47 -33.70
CA HIS A 758 -38.33 -3.68 -34.82
C HIS A 758 -37.88 -4.21 -36.18
N VAL A 759 -36.62 -4.64 -36.29
CA VAL A 759 -36.09 -5.28 -37.49
C VAL A 759 -36.78 -6.62 -37.73
N ASN A 760 -37.04 -7.40 -36.67
CA ASN A 760 -37.78 -8.66 -36.78
C ASN A 760 -39.20 -8.44 -37.32
N ARG A 761 -39.92 -7.42 -36.84
CA ARG A 761 -41.28 -7.08 -37.30
C ARG A 761 -41.32 -6.75 -38.80
N LYS A 762 -40.34 -5.99 -39.28
CA LYS A 762 -40.27 -5.57 -40.69
C LYS A 762 -39.81 -6.68 -41.64
N THR A 763 -39.02 -7.62 -41.15
CA THR A 763 -38.41 -8.69 -41.98
C THR A 763 -39.14 -10.04 -41.89
N THR A 764 -40.09 -10.18 -40.96
CA THR A 764 -40.90 -11.40 -40.83
C THR A 764 -42.09 -11.33 -41.78
N ILE A 765 -42.11 -12.25 -42.75
CA ILE A 765 -43.22 -12.39 -43.70
C ILE A 765 -44.27 -13.31 -43.10
N VAL A 766 -45.52 -12.85 -43.14
CA VAL A 766 -46.71 -13.57 -42.69
C VAL A 766 -47.62 -13.79 -43.91
N PRO A 767 -47.96 -15.05 -44.23
CA PRO A 767 -48.91 -15.34 -45.30
C PRO A 767 -50.35 -15.04 -44.87
N MET A 768 -51.17 -14.63 -45.83
CA MET A 768 -52.61 -14.48 -45.67
C MET A 768 -53.29 -15.29 -46.77
N PHE A 769 -54.14 -16.25 -46.39
CA PHE A 769 -54.88 -17.07 -47.34
C PHE A 769 -56.16 -16.36 -47.77
N LEU A 770 -56.37 -16.28 -49.09
CA LEU A 770 -57.59 -15.71 -49.68
C LEU A 770 -58.42 -16.73 -50.46
N GLY A 771 -58.04 -18.02 -50.46
CA GLY A 771 -58.73 -19.07 -51.20
C GLY A 771 -58.05 -19.49 -52.51
N VAL A 772 -58.74 -20.39 -53.22
CA VAL A 772 -58.44 -20.79 -54.60
C VAL A 772 -59.63 -20.30 -55.44
N ASP A 773 -59.37 -19.48 -56.46
CA ASP A 773 -60.39 -18.95 -57.37
C ASP A 773 -60.13 -19.47 -58.78
N ASN A 774 -61.13 -20.08 -59.42
CA ASN A 774 -61.02 -20.74 -60.73
C ASN A 774 -59.82 -21.70 -60.88
N GLY A 775 -59.46 -22.42 -59.80
CA GLY A 775 -58.30 -23.33 -59.77
C GLY A 775 -56.94 -22.63 -59.63
N GLU A 776 -56.91 -21.30 -59.52
CA GLU A 776 -55.70 -20.52 -59.24
C GLU A 776 -55.58 -20.18 -57.75
N TRP A 777 -54.40 -20.43 -57.18
CA TRP A 777 -54.11 -20.13 -55.78
C TRP A 777 -53.84 -18.63 -55.57
N ILE A 778 -54.71 -17.94 -54.83
CA ILE A 778 -54.54 -16.51 -54.52
C ILE A 778 -53.66 -16.36 -53.28
N LEU A 779 -52.40 -16.02 -53.50
CA LEU A 779 -51.43 -15.75 -52.43
C LEU A 779 -51.37 -14.27 -52.08
N LYS A 780 -51.61 -13.93 -50.80
CA LYS A 780 -51.31 -12.60 -50.25
C LYS A 780 -50.27 -12.72 -49.15
N LEU A 781 -49.26 -11.84 -49.19
CA LEU A 781 -48.21 -11.76 -48.18
C LEU A 781 -48.29 -10.41 -47.48
N THR A 782 -47.95 -10.36 -46.19
CA THR A 782 -47.74 -9.13 -45.42
C THR A 782 -46.51 -9.27 -44.53
N THR A 783 -46.08 -8.20 -43.90
CA THR A 783 -45.07 -8.26 -42.82
C THR A 783 -45.76 -8.40 -41.47
N TRP A 784 -45.04 -8.90 -40.47
CA TRP A 784 -45.52 -8.94 -39.09
C TRP A 784 -45.97 -7.56 -38.60
N ASP A 785 -45.22 -6.52 -38.94
CA ASP A 785 -45.52 -5.12 -38.60
C ASP A 785 -46.84 -4.58 -39.19
N LYS A 786 -47.27 -5.14 -40.34
CA LYS A 786 -48.48 -4.72 -41.06
C LYS A 786 -49.66 -5.68 -40.88
N HIS A 787 -49.47 -6.77 -40.14
CA HIS A 787 -50.50 -7.79 -39.97
C HIS A 787 -51.50 -7.37 -38.88
N GLU A 788 -52.80 -7.46 -39.16
CA GLU A 788 -53.88 -6.91 -38.31
C GLU A 788 -53.81 -7.39 -36.85
N ILE A 789 -53.57 -8.69 -36.63
CA ILE A 789 -53.44 -9.27 -35.29
C ILE A 789 -51.99 -9.23 -34.78
N LYS A 790 -51.06 -9.78 -35.55
CA LYS A 790 -49.65 -9.96 -35.13
C LYS A 790 -48.88 -8.66 -34.91
N ALA A 791 -49.27 -7.53 -35.51
CA ALA A 791 -48.58 -6.25 -35.27
C ALA A 791 -48.58 -5.81 -33.79
N GLN A 792 -49.56 -6.29 -33.00
CA GLN A 792 -49.65 -6.04 -31.56
C GLN A 792 -48.72 -6.95 -30.73
N GLU A 793 -48.23 -8.05 -31.31
CA GLU A 793 -47.35 -9.00 -30.64
C GLU A 793 -45.88 -8.59 -30.74
N LYS A 794 -45.08 -8.93 -29.72
CA LYS A 794 -43.64 -8.65 -29.70
C LYS A 794 -42.85 -9.76 -30.39
N CYS A 795 -41.91 -9.39 -31.26
CA CYS A 795 -40.97 -10.33 -31.89
C CYS A 795 -39.77 -10.60 -30.98
N LYS A 796 -40.03 -11.16 -29.78
CA LYS A 796 -39.04 -11.34 -28.71
C LYS A 796 -37.90 -12.26 -29.12
N TRP A 797 -36.67 -11.82 -28.85
CA TRP A 797 -35.47 -12.63 -29.03
C TRP A 797 -35.40 -13.77 -28.01
N ARG A 798 -34.92 -14.94 -28.45
CA ARG A 798 -34.60 -16.07 -27.59
C ARG A 798 -33.10 -16.29 -27.58
N GLU A 799 -32.50 -16.30 -26.39
CA GLU A 799 -31.09 -16.71 -26.23
C GLU A 799 -30.94 -18.19 -26.62
N VAL A 800 -30.00 -18.46 -27.52
CA VAL A 800 -29.60 -19.81 -27.91
C VAL A 800 -28.31 -20.17 -27.18
N ALA A 801 -27.91 -21.46 -27.21
CA ALA A 801 -26.72 -21.92 -26.50
C ALA A 801 -25.53 -21.00 -26.82
N ALA A 802 -25.03 -20.30 -25.78
CA ALA A 802 -23.97 -19.33 -25.92
C ALA A 802 -22.74 -20.00 -26.53
N GLY A 803 -22.14 -19.36 -27.53
CA GLY A 803 -20.81 -19.73 -28.00
C GLY A 803 -19.80 -19.54 -26.87
N GLU A 804 -18.61 -20.14 -27.01
CA GLU A 804 -17.53 -19.96 -26.02
C GLU A 804 -17.18 -18.47 -25.79
N ASP A 805 -17.45 -17.64 -26.80
CA ASP A 805 -17.02 -16.25 -26.89
C ASP A 805 -18.09 -15.27 -27.42
N SER A 806 -19.35 -15.70 -27.44
CA SER A 806 -20.47 -14.87 -27.88
C SER A 806 -21.77 -15.20 -27.15
N LEU A 807 -22.60 -14.17 -26.97
CA LEU A 807 -24.00 -14.32 -26.63
C LEU A 807 -24.81 -14.31 -27.91
N ASP A 808 -25.48 -15.43 -28.18
CA ASP A 808 -26.23 -15.63 -29.42
C ASP A 808 -27.73 -15.62 -29.14
N PHE A 809 -28.47 -14.86 -29.94
CA PHE A 809 -29.91 -14.72 -29.86
C PHE A 809 -30.53 -15.06 -31.21
N GLU A 810 -31.69 -15.72 -31.17
CA GLU A 810 -32.45 -16.13 -32.34
C GLU A 810 -33.89 -15.63 -32.25
N TRP A 811 -34.35 -15.02 -33.33
CA TRP A 811 -35.76 -14.89 -33.64
C TRP A 811 -36.10 -15.85 -34.76
N LYS A 812 -37.09 -16.72 -34.55
CA LYS A 812 -37.55 -17.67 -35.55
C LYS A 812 -39.08 -17.71 -35.58
N ASN A 813 -39.66 -17.27 -36.69
CA ASN A 813 -41.07 -17.48 -36.99
C ASN A 813 -41.17 -18.56 -38.08
N LYS A 814 -41.99 -19.59 -37.85
CA LYS A 814 -42.34 -20.59 -38.86
C LYS A 814 -43.86 -20.67 -38.93
N GLU A 815 -44.40 -20.40 -40.10
CA GLU A 815 -45.81 -20.59 -40.42
C GLU A 815 -45.93 -21.57 -41.56
N GLU A 816 -46.83 -22.53 -41.41
CA GLU A 816 -47.09 -23.55 -42.39
C GLU A 816 -48.59 -23.71 -42.53
N TRP A 817 -49.08 -23.54 -43.76
CA TRP A 817 -50.48 -23.55 -44.11
C TRP A 817 -50.66 -24.65 -45.12
N SER A 818 -51.52 -25.61 -44.82
CA SER A 818 -51.94 -26.66 -45.74
C SER A 818 -53.44 -26.48 -46.03
N TYR A 819 -53.80 -26.33 -47.29
CA TYR A 819 -55.18 -26.27 -47.75
C TYR A 819 -55.48 -27.47 -48.63
N VAL A 820 -56.61 -28.13 -48.34
CA VAL A 820 -57.10 -29.28 -49.09
C VAL A 820 -58.37 -28.81 -49.82
N HIS A 821 -58.35 -28.85 -51.14
CA HIS A 821 -59.49 -28.50 -51.96
C HIS A 821 -60.21 -29.77 -52.41
N GLU A 822 -61.45 -29.95 -51.93
CA GLU A 822 -62.35 -31.02 -52.37
C GLU A 822 -63.10 -30.53 -53.61
N GLY A 823 -62.81 -31.13 -54.76
CA GLY A 823 -63.51 -30.83 -56.02
C GLY A 823 -64.86 -31.54 -56.12
N ASP A 824 -65.81 -30.94 -56.83
CA ASP A 824 -67.22 -31.36 -56.91
C ASP A 824 -67.47 -32.54 -57.90
N SER A 825 -66.60 -33.56 -57.95
CA SER A 825 -66.82 -34.73 -58.83
C SER A 825 -66.19 -36.03 -58.29
N ASP A 826 -66.92 -37.14 -58.49
CA ASP A 826 -66.77 -38.55 -58.06
C ASP A 826 -65.38 -39.25 -58.16
N HIS A 827 -64.26 -38.56 -57.91
CA HIS A 827 -62.92 -39.14 -57.97
C HIS A 827 -62.05 -38.80 -56.73
N ASP A 828 -61.52 -39.85 -56.08
CA ASP A 828 -60.76 -39.93 -54.81
C ASP A 828 -59.45 -39.09 -54.67
N HIS A 829 -59.30 -37.94 -55.35
CA HIS A 829 -58.08 -37.14 -55.30
C HIS A 829 -58.36 -35.68 -54.96
N ASN A 830 -58.04 -35.31 -53.71
CA ASN A 830 -58.06 -33.93 -53.22
C ASN A 830 -56.78 -33.19 -53.62
N ASP A 831 -56.91 -31.91 -53.96
CA ASP A 831 -55.78 -31.05 -54.29
C ASP A 831 -55.18 -30.46 -53.00
N HIS A 832 -53.88 -30.65 -52.80
CA HIS A 832 -53.16 -30.21 -51.59
C HIS A 832 -52.22 -29.05 -51.90
N TYR A 833 -52.52 -27.87 -51.34
CA TYR A 833 -51.66 -26.68 -51.42
C TYR A 833 -50.95 -26.49 -50.08
N THR A 834 -49.62 -26.40 -50.10
CA THR A 834 -48.82 -26.11 -48.90
C THR A 834 -48.01 -24.86 -49.10
N LEU A 835 -48.12 -23.94 -48.15
CA LEU A 835 -47.30 -22.75 -48.02
C LEU A 835 -46.52 -22.83 -46.71
N SER A 836 -45.23 -22.52 -46.78
CA SER A 836 -44.40 -22.37 -45.59
C SER A 836 -43.65 -21.04 -45.63
N CYS A 837 -43.82 -20.20 -44.62
CA CYS A 837 -43.01 -19.00 -44.39
C CYS A 837 -42.11 -19.26 -43.18
N THR A 838 -40.79 -19.19 -43.37
CA THR A 838 -39.84 -19.27 -42.26
C THR A 838 -38.94 -18.04 -42.27
N THR A 839 -39.05 -17.19 -41.26
CA THR A 839 -38.09 -16.11 -41.01
C THR A 839 -37.20 -16.50 -39.85
N ARG A 840 -35.89 -16.31 -40.01
CA ARG A 840 -34.87 -16.57 -39.01
C ARG A 840 -33.86 -15.43 -38.98
N ASN A 841 -33.82 -14.71 -37.86
CA ASN A 841 -32.80 -13.70 -37.56
C ASN A 841 -31.94 -14.18 -36.41
N VAL A 842 -30.64 -13.95 -36.52
CA VAL A 842 -29.62 -14.35 -35.55
C VAL A 842 -28.79 -13.11 -35.22
N LEU A 843 -28.65 -12.83 -33.93
CA LEU A 843 -27.83 -11.77 -33.38
C LEU A 843 -26.72 -12.43 -32.55
N SER A 844 -25.47 -12.07 -32.81
CA SER A 844 -24.30 -12.57 -32.09
C SER A 844 -23.51 -11.40 -31.52
N ILE A 845 -23.37 -11.38 -30.20
CA ILE A 845 -22.71 -10.32 -29.43
C ILE A 845 -21.40 -10.89 -28.85
N PRO A 846 -20.24 -10.29 -29.12
CA PRO A 846 -18.96 -10.83 -28.68
C PRO A 846 -18.74 -10.61 -27.18
N THR A 847 -18.27 -11.65 -26.47
CA THR A 847 -17.88 -11.57 -25.05
C THR A 847 -16.37 -11.51 -24.83
N ARG A 848 -15.61 -11.23 -25.90
CA ARG A 848 -14.16 -11.01 -25.84
C ARG A 848 -13.87 -9.52 -25.93
N ARG A 849 -12.99 -9.02 -25.07
CA ARG A 849 -12.45 -7.66 -25.26
C ARG A 849 -11.57 -7.61 -26.48
N GLN A 850 -11.84 -6.61 -27.30
CA GLN A 850 -11.05 -6.21 -28.43
C GLN A 850 -11.15 -4.69 -28.52
N ASP A 851 -10.15 -4.02 -29.09
CA ASP A 851 -10.27 -2.59 -29.35
C ASP A 851 -11.41 -2.28 -30.34
N THR A 852 -11.78 -3.28 -31.14
CA THR A 852 -12.95 -3.28 -32.02
C THR A 852 -13.89 -4.43 -31.67
N SER A 853 -15.07 -4.12 -31.16
CA SER A 853 -16.12 -5.11 -30.87
C SER A 853 -17.17 -5.08 -31.98
N VAL A 854 -17.55 -6.25 -32.51
CA VAL A 854 -18.47 -6.37 -33.65
C VAL A 854 -19.69 -7.18 -33.26
N ILE A 855 -20.84 -6.52 -33.18
CA ILE A 855 -22.14 -7.16 -33.02
C ILE A 855 -22.62 -7.58 -34.42
N ASN A 856 -22.76 -8.89 -34.63
CA ASN A 856 -23.12 -9.46 -35.92
C ASN A 856 -24.62 -9.76 -35.96
N PHE A 857 -25.31 -9.23 -36.97
CA PHE A 857 -26.71 -9.52 -37.25
C PHE A 857 -26.83 -10.18 -38.61
N LYS A 858 -27.51 -11.32 -38.67
CA LYS A 858 -27.78 -12.06 -39.90
C LYS A 858 -29.24 -12.48 -39.94
N GLY A 859 -29.88 -12.34 -41.08
CA GLY A 859 -31.25 -12.75 -41.25
C GLY A 859 -31.52 -13.44 -42.56
N SER A 860 -32.53 -14.29 -42.53
CA SER A 860 -33.00 -15.04 -43.68
C SER A 860 -34.51 -15.21 -43.59
N MET A 861 -35.17 -15.17 -44.73
CA MET A 861 -36.56 -15.56 -44.87
C MET A 861 -36.68 -16.50 -46.05
N THR A 862 -37.39 -17.61 -45.86
CA THR A 862 -37.66 -18.63 -46.87
C THR A 862 -39.17 -18.78 -47.03
N LEU A 863 -39.66 -18.59 -48.25
CA LEU A 863 -41.02 -18.89 -48.67
C LEU A 863 -40.98 -20.17 -49.50
N GLY A 864 -41.60 -21.23 -48.98
CA GLY A 864 -41.80 -22.50 -49.65
C GLY A 864 -43.25 -22.61 -50.13
N LEU A 865 -43.43 -23.05 -51.36
CA LEU A 865 -44.73 -23.32 -51.97
C LEU A 865 -44.69 -24.71 -52.58
N SER A 866 -45.70 -25.53 -52.32
CA SER A 866 -45.86 -26.81 -52.99
C SER A 866 -47.31 -27.14 -53.25
N TYR A 867 -47.55 -27.87 -54.32
CA TYR A 867 -48.85 -28.37 -54.72
C TYR A 867 -48.72 -29.86 -55.07
N VAL A 868 -49.70 -30.66 -54.62
CA VAL A 868 -49.82 -32.09 -54.92
C VAL A 868 -51.26 -32.35 -55.39
N GLY A 869 -51.43 -32.91 -56.59
CA GLY A 869 -52.76 -33.04 -57.24
C GLY A 869 -52.72 -33.88 -58.51
N LYS A 870 -53.77 -33.81 -59.37
CA LYS A 870 -53.94 -34.64 -60.60
C LYS A 870 -52.80 -34.47 -61.63
N SER A 871 -51.65 -35.10 -61.37
CA SER A 871 -50.45 -35.15 -62.22
C SER A 871 -49.74 -33.80 -62.45
N LYS A 872 -49.80 -32.89 -61.47
CA LYS A 872 -49.23 -31.53 -61.55
C LYS A 872 -48.38 -31.18 -60.33
N ASP A 873 -47.72 -32.16 -59.72
CA ASP A 873 -46.94 -31.92 -58.50
C ASP A 873 -45.78 -30.96 -58.79
N TRP A 874 -45.65 -29.94 -57.94
CA TRP A 874 -44.53 -29.02 -57.97
C TRP A 874 -44.19 -28.51 -56.58
N SER A 875 -42.91 -28.21 -56.36
CA SER A 875 -42.44 -27.52 -55.17
C SER A 875 -41.35 -26.53 -55.51
N ALA A 876 -41.34 -25.39 -54.83
CA ALA A 876 -40.31 -24.38 -54.98
C ALA A 876 -40.05 -23.64 -53.68
N LYS A 877 -38.83 -23.13 -53.56
CA LYS A 877 -38.40 -22.30 -52.43
C LYS A 877 -37.75 -21.04 -52.97
N MET A 878 -38.17 -19.91 -52.43
CA MET A 878 -37.54 -18.62 -52.65
C MET A 878 -37.07 -18.06 -51.31
N SER A 879 -35.99 -17.30 -51.32
CA SER A 879 -35.42 -16.77 -50.08
C SER A 879 -34.90 -15.35 -50.23
N ALA A 880 -34.92 -14.61 -49.12
CA ALA A 880 -34.20 -13.35 -48.96
C ALA A 880 -33.21 -13.47 -47.81
N THR A 881 -32.01 -12.93 -47.96
CA THR A 881 -30.95 -12.94 -46.93
C THR A 881 -30.36 -11.55 -46.74
N TRP A 882 -30.00 -11.21 -45.50
CA TRP A 882 -29.38 -9.93 -45.17
C TRP A 882 -28.40 -10.08 -44.00
N SER A 883 -27.46 -9.15 -43.89
CA SER A 883 -26.51 -9.10 -42.79
C SER A 883 -26.06 -7.68 -42.50
N ALA A 884 -25.81 -7.39 -41.23
CA ALA A 884 -25.32 -6.10 -40.76
C ALA A 884 -24.36 -6.31 -39.59
N ASN A 885 -23.33 -5.49 -39.52
CA ASN A 885 -22.36 -5.49 -38.42
C ASN A 885 -22.38 -4.11 -37.77
N ILE A 886 -22.68 -4.06 -36.46
CA ILE A 886 -22.50 -2.86 -35.64
C ILE A 886 -21.10 -2.94 -35.03
N ILE A 887 -20.25 -1.99 -35.38
CA ILE A 887 -18.83 -1.98 -35.04
C ILE A 887 -18.60 -0.89 -33.99
N LEU A 888 -18.15 -1.30 -32.80
CA LEU A 888 -17.76 -0.42 -31.71
C LEU A 888 -16.23 -0.32 -31.69
N ILE A 889 -15.68 0.83 -32.07
CA ILE A 889 -14.22 1.04 -32.21
C ILE A 889 -13.75 2.01 -31.14
N SER A 890 -12.70 1.64 -30.42
CA SER A 890 -12.06 2.52 -29.44
C SER A 890 -11.00 3.39 -30.13
N ILE A 891 -11.16 4.71 -30.06
CA ILE A 891 -10.19 5.70 -30.57
C ILE A 891 -9.79 6.69 -29.48
N GLY A 892 -8.84 7.59 -29.76
CA GLY A 892 -8.33 8.56 -28.77
C GLY A 892 -9.38 9.53 -28.20
N SER A 893 -10.49 9.76 -28.92
CA SER A 893 -11.60 10.59 -28.46
C SER A 893 -12.76 9.81 -27.82
N GLY A 894 -12.58 8.51 -27.57
CA GLY A 894 -13.60 7.62 -26.98
C GLY A 894 -14.07 6.53 -27.96
N LEU A 895 -15.24 5.97 -27.68
CA LEU A 895 -15.87 4.96 -28.54
C LEU A 895 -16.50 5.61 -29.78
N GLN A 896 -16.46 4.90 -30.91
CA GLN A 896 -17.20 5.20 -32.12
C GLN A 896 -18.06 4.00 -32.53
N VAL A 897 -19.31 4.27 -32.94
CA VAL A 897 -20.30 3.30 -33.37
C VAL A 897 -20.50 3.44 -34.87
N ASN A 898 -20.17 2.39 -35.62
CA ASN A 898 -20.31 2.34 -37.07
C ASN A 898 -21.19 1.18 -37.51
N LEU A 899 -21.84 1.32 -38.67
CA LEU A 899 -22.64 0.27 -39.30
C LEU A 899 -21.99 -0.17 -40.61
N SER A 900 -21.82 -1.48 -40.80
CA SER A 900 -21.27 -2.07 -42.03
C SER A 900 -22.13 -3.24 -42.53
N PRO A 901 -22.63 -3.18 -43.79
CA PRO A 901 -22.63 -2.02 -44.67
C PRO A 901 -23.57 -0.90 -44.16
N SER A 902 -23.33 0.36 -44.54
CA SER A 902 -24.16 1.51 -44.13
C SER A 902 -25.59 1.47 -44.69
N HIS A 903 -25.80 0.73 -45.78
CA HIS A 903 -27.11 0.51 -46.38
C HIS A 903 -27.30 -1.00 -46.62
N ILE A 904 -28.31 -1.59 -45.98
CA ILE A 904 -28.52 -3.04 -45.97
C ILE A 904 -29.65 -3.39 -46.94
N VAL A 905 -29.27 -3.92 -48.10
CA VAL A 905 -30.21 -4.37 -49.14
C VAL A 905 -30.39 -5.89 -49.02
N PRO A 906 -31.62 -6.40 -48.87
CA PRO A 906 -31.88 -7.84 -48.88
C PRO A 906 -31.52 -8.47 -50.23
N HIS A 907 -30.77 -9.56 -50.20
CA HIS A 907 -30.44 -10.34 -51.38
C HIS A 907 -31.49 -11.44 -51.60
N PHE A 908 -32.19 -11.40 -52.73
CA PHE A 908 -33.22 -12.38 -53.08
C PHE A 908 -32.64 -13.47 -53.99
N THR A 909 -32.95 -14.73 -53.68
CA THR A 909 -32.60 -15.89 -54.51
C THR A 909 -33.86 -16.36 -55.23
N SER A 910 -33.79 -16.38 -56.57
CA SER A 910 -34.87 -16.87 -57.43
C SER A 910 -35.07 -18.38 -57.25
N PRO A 911 -36.30 -18.89 -57.44
CA PRO A 911 -36.62 -20.29 -57.13
C PRO A 911 -35.92 -21.27 -58.09
N PRO A 912 -35.19 -22.28 -57.57
CA PRO A 912 -34.91 -23.49 -58.35
C PRO A 912 -36.15 -24.41 -58.31
N PHE A 913 -36.60 -24.91 -59.46
CA PHE A 913 -37.65 -25.92 -59.52
C PHE A 913 -37.14 -27.26 -58.97
N THR A 914 -37.89 -27.89 -58.08
CA THR A 914 -37.61 -29.25 -57.61
C THR A 914 -38.87 -30.11 -57.67
N ASN A 915 -38.77 -31.25 -58.34
CA ASN A 915 -39.85 -32.21 -58.62
C ASN A 915 -40.99 -31.61 -59.46
N VAL A 916 -40.83 -31.60 -60.79
CA VAL A 916 -41.86 -31.10 -61.72
C VAL A 916 -42.23 -32.22 -62.69
N SER A 917 -43.53 -32.47 -62.84
CA SER A 917 -44.10 -33.24 -63.94
C SER A 917 -44.26 -32.34 -65.18
N ASP A 918 -44.13 -32.87 -66.40
CA ASP A 918 -44.12 -32.08 -67.65
C ASP A 918 -45.34 -31.14 -67.83
N GLN A 919 -46.50 -31.45 -67.21
CA GLN A 919 -47.71 -30.61 -67.23
C GLN A 919 -47.84 -29.63 -66.04
N GLY A 920 -47.08 -29.82 -64.96
CA GLY A 920 -47.03 -28.93 -63.80
C GLY A 920 -46.16 -27.69 -64.00
N HIS A 921 -45.31 -27.68 -65.04
CA HIS A 921 -44.27 -26.68 -65.25
C HIS A 921 -44.81 -25.28 -65.61
N GLU A 922 -45.86 -25.19 -66.43
CA GLU A 922 -46.43 -23.88 -66.86
C GLU A 922 -47.28 -23.21 -65.77
N HIS A 923 -48.14 -23.98 -65.09
CA HIS A 923 -49.02 -23.45 -64.05
C HIS A 923 -48.24 -23.07 -62.79
N GLY A 924 -47.28 -23.91 -62.36
CA GLY A 924 -46.42 -23.60 -61.24
C GLY A 924 -45.57 -22.35 -61.47
N HIS A 925 -45.05 -22.15 -62.69
CA HIS A 925 -44.21 -20.99 -63.02
C HIS A 925 -44.93 -19.65 -62.82
N ALA A 926 -46.17 -19.52 -63.31
CA ALA A 926 -46.94 -18.27 -63.18
C ALA A 926 -47.28 -17.94 -61.72
N THR A 927 -47.68 -18.93 -60.91
CA THR A 927 -47.94 -18.74 -59.47
C THR A 927 -46.66 -18.36 -58.71
N LEU A 928 -45.51 -18.93 -59.10
CA LEU A 928 -44.22 -18.63 -58.47
C LEU A 928 -43.69 -17.24 -58.81
N GLU A 929 -43.83 -16.77 -60.04
CA GLU A 929 -43.47 -15.40 -60.42
C GLU A 929 -44.32 -14.37 -59.67
N LYS A 930 -45.64 -14.61 -59.58
CA LYS A 930 -46.55 -13.76 -58.78
C LYS A 930 -46.15 -13.77 -57.32
N ALA A 931 -45.88 -14.94 -56.74
CA ALA A 931 -45.45 -15.06 -55.34
C ALA A 931 -44.11 -14.35 -55.07
N PHE A 932 -43.13 -14.48 -55.97
CA PHE A 932 -41.84 -13.82 -55.86
C PHE A 932 -41.97 -12.29 -56.00
N TYR A 933 -42.82 -11.82 -56.89
CA TYR A 933 -43.16 -10.40 -57.01
C TYR A 933 -43.83 -9.85 -55.74
N HIS A 934 -44.82 -10.56 -55.20
CA HIS A 934 -45.47 -10.19 -53.94
C HIS A 934 -44.48 -10.19 -52.77
N LEU A 935 -43.57 -11.15 -52.72
CA LEU A 935 -42.53 -11.22 -51.70
C LEU A 935 -41.62 -9.99 -51.76
N LYS A 936 -41.09 -9.66 -52.95
CA LYS A 936 -40.22 -8.51 -53.16
C LYS A 936 -40.90 -7.17 -52.85
N ASN A 937 -42.20 -7.06 -53.15
CA ASN A 937 -42.98 -5.85 -52.88
C ASN A 937 -43.33 -5.65 -51.40
N GLN A 938 -43.54 -6.74 -50.66
CA GLN A 938 -43.89 -6.67 -49.24
C GLN A 938 -42.68 -6.53 -48.34
N PHE A 939 -41.55 -7.12 -48.75
CA PHE A 939 -40.28 -7.01 -48.03
C PHE A 939 -39.71 -5.58 -48.16
N PRO A 940 -39.11 -5.01 -47.11
CA PRO A 940 -38.52 -3.66 -47.18
C PRO A 940 -37.38 -3.58 -48.22
N ALA A 941 -37.35 -2.50 -49.00
CA ALA A 941 -36.29 -2.24 -50.00
C ALA A 941 -34.90 -2.09 -49.36
N SER A 942 -34.85 -1.56 -48.13
CA SER A 942 -33.68 -1.53 -47.27
C SER A 942 -34.07 -1.73 -45.82
N ILE A 943 -33.19 -2.39 -45.06
CA ILE A 943 -33.41 -2.61 -43.63
C ILE A 943 -32.79 -1.45 -42.88
N ASP A 944 -33.64 -0.65 -42.24
CA ASP A 944 -33.24 0.56 -41.54
C ASP A 944 -32.71 0.27 -40.12
N PHE A 945 -31.44 0.60 -39.91
CA PHE A 945 -30.72 0.53 -38.64
C PHE A 945 -30.43 1.90 -38.04
N ALA A 946 -30.82 3.00 -38.69
CA ALA A 946 -30.49 4.35 -38.25
C ALA A 946 -30.98 4.67 -36.83
N PRO A 947 -32.20 4.28 -36.40
CA PRO A 947 -32.64 4.53 -35.02
C PRO A 947 -31.77 3.80 -33.98
N LEU A 948 -31.36 2.56 -34.29
CA LEU A 948 -30.51 1.76 -33.40
C LEU A 948 -29.10 2.35 -33.30
N VAL A 949 -28.49 2.69 -34.45
CA VAL A 949 -27.16 3.29 -34.49
C VAL A 949 -27.18 4.67 -33.82
N GLY A 950 -28.20 5.49 -34.07
CA GLY A 950 -28.37 6.79 -33.42
C GLY A 950 -28.43 6.67 -31.90
N ALA A 951 -29.28 5.79 -31.37
CA ALA A 951 -29.40 5.58 -29.92
C ALA A 951 -28.08 5.07 -29.28
N LEU A 952 -27.32 4.22 -29.97
CA LEU A 952 -26.01 3.77 -29.51
C LEU A 952 -24.97 4.89 -29.56
N LYS A 953 -25.03 5.78 -30.57
CA LYS A 953 -24.15 6.94 -30.66
C LYS A 953 -24.41 7.94 -29.56
N ASP A 954 -25.67 8.31 -29.37
CA ASP A 954 -26.11 9.27 -28.35
C ASP A 954 -25.73 8.81 -26.94
N GLY A 955 -25.69 7.49 -26.72
CA GLY A 955 -25.19 6.92 -25.48
C GLY A 955 -23.66 6.88 -25.40
N LEU A 956 -23.05 6.17 -26.34
CA LEU A 956 -21.69 5.64 -26.16
C LEU A 956 -20.58 6.54 -26.73
N GLU A 957 -20.90 7.44 -27.66
CA GLU A 957 -19.91 8.36 -28.25
C GLU A 957 -19.76 9.65 -27.44
N GLY A 958 -18.55 10.22 -27.44
CA GLY A 958 -18.30 11.54 -26.86
C GLY A 958 -17.90 11.52 -25.38
N ALA A 959 -18.24 12.60 -24.68
CA ALA A 959 -17.92 12.77 -23.27
C ALA A 959 -18.86 11.91 -22.41
N TRP A 960 -18.29 11.24 -21.42
CA TRP A 960 -19.03 10.48 -20.44
C TRP A 960 -19.78 11.44 -19.50
N ALA A 961 -21.12 11.42 -19.57
CA ALA A 961 -21.98 12.30 -18.78
C ALA A 961 -22.31 11.75 -17.39
N GLY A 962 -22.04 10.47 -17.10
CA GLY A 962 -22.43 9.87 -15.82
C GLY A 962 -21.48 10.13 -14.64
N ALA A 963 -20.34 10.80 -14.86
CA ALA A 963 -19.47 11.29 -13.81
C ALA A 963 -18.58 12.43 -14.34
N HIS A 964 -18.58 13.56 -13.64
CA HIS A 964 -17.77 14.73 -13.97
C HIS A 964 -16.61 14.90 -12.99
N VAL A 965 -15.45 15.27 -13.55
CA VAL A 965 -14.22 15.58 -12.83
C VAL A 965 -13.74 16.95 -13.29
N SER A 966 -13.47 17.86 -12.36
CA SER A 966 -13.18 19.27 -12.68
C SER A 966 -11.95 19.48 -13.58
N ALA A 967 -11.04 18.50 -13.68
CA ALA A 967 -9.81 18.63 -14.46
C ALA A 967 -9.91 18.16 -15.91
N HIS A 968 -10.77 17.19 -16.24
CA HIS A 968 -10.80 16.56 -17.58
C HIS A 968 -12.18 16.00 -17.93
N GLU A 969 -12.49 15.98 -19.23
CA GLU A 969 -13.59 15.18 -19.77
C GLU A 969 -13.20 13.71 -19.86
N LEU A 970 -14.05 12.83 -19.34
CA LEU A 970 -13.89 11.38 -19.48
C LEU A 970 -14.61 10.88 -20.74
N CYS A 971 -14.18 9.74 -21.28
CA CYS A 971 -14.84 9.03 -22.37
C CYS A 971 -14.78 7.52 -22.13
N MET A 972 -15.72 6.79 -22.73
CA MET A 972 -15.79 5.33 -22.66
C MET A 972 -14.97 4.69 -23.78
N ARG A 973 -14.31 3.57 -23.50
CA ARG A 973 -13.54 2.78 -24.48
C ARG A 973 -13.56 1.28 -24.17
N ARG A 974 -13.08 0.48 -25.12
CA ARG A 974 -12.85 -0.98 -25.00
C ARG A 974 -14.09 -1.74 -24.48
N PRO A 975 -15.18 -1.77 -25.27
CA PRO A 975 -16.43 -2.43 -24.89
C PRO A 975 -16.25 -3.94 -24.77
N VAL A 976 -16.79 -4.51 -23.70
CA VAL A 976 -16.81 -5.95 -23.45
C VAL A 976 -18.17 -6.35 -22.92
N PHE A 977 -18.83 -7.32 -23.54
CA PHE A 977 -19.98 -7.96 -22.93
C PHE A 977 -19.51 -9.09 -22.01
N THR A 978 -19.95 -9.11 -20.77
CA THR A 978 -19.71 -10.23 -19.86
C THR A 978 -20.45 -11.47 -20.36
N ARG A 979 -20.07 -12.67 -19.91
CA ARG A 979 -20.85 -13.88 -20.22
C ARG A 979 -22.26 -13.87 -19.65
N ARG A 980 -22.56 -12.93 -18.75
CA ARG A 980 -23.90 -12.70 -18.21
C ARG A 980 -24.69 -11.66 -19.00
N GLY A 981 -24.06 -10.95 -19.95
CA GLY A 981 -24.71 -9.98 -20.84
C GLY A 981 -24.63 -8.53 -20.39
N ASP A 982 -23.85 -8.22 -19.36
CA ASP A 982 -23.57 -6.84 -18.93
C ASP A 982 -22.55 -6.20 -19.89
N LEU A 983 -22.67 -4.91 -20.18
CA LEU A 983 -21.72 -4.16 -21.00
C LEU A 983 -20.72 -3.42 -20.11
N LEU A 984 -19.47 -3.87 -20.11
CA LEU A 984 -18.35 -3.25 -19.42
C LEU A 984 -17.51 -2.40 -20.37
N LEU A 985 -17.18 -1.19 -19.94
CA LEU A 985 -16.42 -0.18 -20.68
C LEU A 985 -15.35 0.39 -19.76
N GLU A 986 -14.16 0.71 -20.28
CA GLU A 986 -13.14 1.43 -19.53
C GLU A 986 -13.30 2.94 -19.66
N LEU A 987 -12.93 3.67 -18.61
CA LEU A 987 -12.83 5.13 -18.62
C LEU A 987 -11.43 5.58 -19.03
N ALA A 988 -11.37 6.63 -19.85
CA ALA A 988 -10.14 7.31 -20.27
C ALA A 988 -10.35 8.82 -20.38
N VAL A 989 -9.25 9.59 -20.30
CA VAL A 989 -9.28 11.03 -20.61
C VAL A 989 -9.59 11.21 -22.10
N ARG A 990 -10.58 12.04 -22.41
CA ARG A 990 -10.93 12.38 -23.79
C ARG A 990 -9.88 13.29 -24.39
N VAL A 991 -9.27 12.87 -25.50
CA VAL A 991 -8.40 13.75 -26.29
C VAL A 991 -9.29 14.51 -27.29
N PRO A 992 -9.25 15.86 -27.31
CA PRO A 992 -10.00 16.65 -28.27
C PRO A 992 -9.64 16.24 -29.70
N HIS A 993 -10.65 16.05 -30.54
CA HIS A 993 -10.44 15.71 -31.94
C HIS A 993 -9.93 16.98 -32.66
N THR A 994 -8.61 17.14 -32.77
CA THR A 994 -8.04 18.12 -33.70
C THR A 994 -8.36 17.62 -35.11
N GLY A 995 -9.32 18.27 -35.78
CA GLY A 995 -9.76 17.90 -37.13
C GLY A 995 -8.57 17.63 -38.05
N GLY A 996 -8.40 16.37 -38.43
CA GLY A 996 -7.27 15.92 -39.24
C GLY A 996 -7.39 16.41 -40.68
N MET A 997 -6.52 17.36 -41.03
CA MET A 997 -6.10 17.55 -42.42
C MET A 997 -5.21 16.35 -42.78
N VAL A 998 -5.76 15.43 -43.58
CA VAL A 998 -5.08 14.22 -44.05
C VAL A 998 -3.92 14.62 -44.96
N ILE A 999 -2.68 14.54 -44.47
CA ILE A 999 -1.50 14.46 -45.33
C ILE A 999 -1.25 12.98 -45.61
N ASN A 1000 -1.60 12.58 -46.83
CA ASN A 1000 -1.29 11.28 -47.39
C ASN A 1000 0.23 11.11 -47.50
N VAL A 1001 0.82 10.12 -46.81
CA VAL A 1001 2.16 9.62 -47.14
C VAL A 1001 2.09 8.10 -47.22
N ASN A 1002 2.09 7.60 -48.47
CA ASN A 1002 2.37 6.20 -48.78
C ASN A 1002 3.85 5.88 -48.48
N GLY A 1003 4.12 4.70 -47.93
CA GLY A 1003 5.47 4.12 -47.90
C GLY A 1003 5.71 3.29 -46.64
N GLY A 1004 5.63 1.96 -46.74
CA GLY A 1004 5.66 1.04 -45.61
C GLY A 1004 7.04 0.78 -44.99
N SER A 1005 7.02 0.28 -43.77
CA SER A 1005 7.79 -0.89 -43.30
C SER A 1005 7.51 -1.10 -41.80
N ALA A 1006 7.32 -2.35 -41.39
CA ALA A 1006 7.13 -2.75 -40.01
C ALA A 1006 8.39 -2.45 -39.17
N ALA A 1007 8.20 -1.79 -38.02
CA ALA A 1007 9.14 -1.82 -36.90
C ALA A 1007 8.41 -1.48 -35.59
N ARG A 1008 8.56 -2.35 -34.59
CA ARG A 1008 8.22 -2.12 -33.19
C ARG A 1008 9.07 -0.97 -32.62
N GLY A 1009 8.47 -0.07 -31.84
CA GLY A 1009 9.14 0.90 -30.97
C GLY A 1009 8.08 1.66 -30.16
N ALA A 1010 8.00 1.52 -28.83
CA ALA A 1010 8.85 2.19 -27.83
C ALA A 1010 8.87 3.72 -28.03
N LEU A 1011 7.88 4.41 -27.47
CA LEU A 1011 7.85 5.87 -27.36
C LEU A 1011 8.29 6.29 -25.95
N GLY A 1012 9.61 6.27 -25.73
CA GLY A 1012 10.26 7.12 -24.74
C GLY A 1012 10.55 8.47 -25.39
N ALA A 1013 9.83 9.52 -25.02
CA ALA A 1013 10.06 10.87 -25.53
C ALA A 1013 11.24 11.51 -24.79
N LYS A 1014 12.46 11.38 -25.34
CA LYS A 1014 13.59 12.26 -25.03
C LYS A 1014 13.26 13.68 -25.51
N ARG A 1015 12.93 14.59 -24.58
CA ARG A 1015 12.85 16.04 -24.86
C ARG A 1015 14.25 16.60 -25.10
N ARG A 1016 14.57 16.93 -26.36
CA ARG A 1016 15.63 17.88 -26.69
C ARG A 1016 15.06 19.29 -26.64
N PHE A 1017 15.75 20.17 -25.91
CA PHE A 1017 15.62 21.62 -25.99
C PHE A 1017 15.77 22.07 -27.45
N LEU A 1018 14.75 22.75 -27.97
CA LEU A 1018 14.87 23.64 -29.13
C LEU A 1018 14.16 24.93 -28.76
N GLY A 1019 14.96 25.98 -28.58
CA GLY A 1019 14.46 27.33 -28.43
C GLY A 1019 13.81 27.78 -29.73
N LEU A 1020 12.62 28.37 -29.61
CA LEU A 1020 12.03 29.18 -30.67
C LEU A 1020 11.51 30.48 -30.08
N THR A 1021 11.94 31.52 -30.75
CA THR A 1021 11.76 32.94 -30.54
C THR A 1021 10.29 33.36 -30.61
N GLY A 1022 9.98 34.43 -29.88
CA GLY A 1022 8.63 34.92 -29.64
C GLY A 1022 7.86 35.36 -30.88
N GLY A 1023 6.56 35.11 -30.83
CA GLY A 1023 5.53 35.71 -31.66
C GLY A 1023 4.31 35.95 -30.77
N VAL A 1024 4.13 37.20 -30.36
CA VAL A 1024 3.01 37.68 -29.56
C VAL A 1024 1.72 37.54 -30.38
N VAL A 1025 0.76 36.77 -29.87
CA VAL A 1025 -0.65 36.88 -30.26
C VAL A 1025 -1.43 37.11 -28.97
N GLY A 1026 -1.88 38.35 -28.78
CA GLY A 1026 -2.66 38.76 -27.62
C GLY A 1026 -4.00 38.06 -27.61
N ILE A 1027 -4.38 37.51 -26.46
CA ILE A 1027 -5.73 37.04 -26.20
C ILE A 1027 -6.40 38.15 -25.39
N ASN A 1028 -7.24 38.91 -26.08
CA ASN A 1028 -8.15 39.87 -25.47
C ASN A 1028 -9.07 39.15 -24.49
N GLY A 1029 -9.22 39.71 -23.30
CA GLY A 1029 -10.36 39.44 -22.45
C GLY A 1029 -11.63 39.94 -23.13
N HIS A 1030 -12.69 39.14 -23.06
CA HIS A 1030 -14.04 39.64 -22.90
C HIS A 1030 -14.91 38.52 -22.33
N LEU A 1031 -15.39 38.79 -21.11
CA LEU A 1031 -16.65 38.31 -20.58
C LEU A 1031 -17.79 38.56 -21.59
N ASN A 1032 -18.81 37.70 -21.51
CA ASN A 1032 -20.11 37.69 -22.19
C ASN A 1032 -20.17 37.00 -23.55
N GLY A 1033 -20.72 35.77 -23.53
CA GLY A 1033 -21.33 35.12 -24.66
C GLY A 1033 -22.54 34.32 -24.19
N HIS A 1034 -23.71 34.97 -24.23
CA HIS A 1034 -25.02 34.31 -24.24
C HIS A 1034 -25.00 33.18 -25.28
N ALA A 1035 -25.29 31.96 -24.85
CA ALA A 1035 -25.81 30.91 -25.70
C ALA A 1035 -27.25 30.66 -25.27
N ASP A 1036 -28.18 31.43 -25.83
CA ASP A 1036 -29.60 31.10 -25.78
C ASP A 1036 -29.85 29.87 -26.67
N GLY A 1037 -30.39 28.81 -26.07
CA GLY A 1037 -30.70 27.57 -26.77
C GLY A 1037 -31.21 26.42 -25.91
N HIS A 1038 -32.04 26.71 -24.91
CA HIS A 1038 -32.98 25.82 -24.20
C HIS A 1038 -32.56 24.39 -23.78
N ALA A 1039 -32.24 24.26 -22.48
CA ALA A 1039 -32.94 23.35 -21.57
C ALA A 1039 -32.80 23.86 -20.12
N ASN A 1040 -33.66 24.80 -19.70
CA ASN A 1040 -33.85 25.11 -18.28
C ASN A 1040 -34.54 23.90 -17.62
N GLY A 1041 -33.78 23.15 -16.83
CA GLY A 1041 -34.33 22.21 -15.86
C GLY A 1041 -33.50 22.30 -14.59
N ASP A 1042 -34.13 22.70 -13.49
CA ASP A 1042 -33.59 22.50 -12.14
C ASP A 1042 -33.19 21.02 -12.01
N GLY A 1043 -31.88 20.75 -12.07
CA GLY A 1043 -31.29 19.43 -11.90
C GLY A 1043 -30.65 19.32 -10.52
N THR A 1044 -30.87 18.22 -9.83
CA THR A 1044 -30.15 17.90 -8.59
C THR A 1044 -28.89 17.12 -8.94
N SER A 1045 -27.79 17.34 -8.22
CA SER A 1045 -26.56 16.57 -8.39
C SER A 1045 -26.16 15.94 -7.06
N GLN A 1046 -25.47 14.80 -7.10
CA GLN A 1046 -24.82 14.24 -5.93
C GLN A 1046 -23.30 14.29 -6.12
N ILE A 1047 -22.60 14.58 -5.03
CA ILE A 1047 -21.16 14.82 -4.99
C ILE A 1047 -20.54 13.82 -4.01
N ILE A 1048 -19.36 13.29 -4.35
CA ILE A 1048 -18.56 12.39 -3.50
C ILE A 1048 -17.34 13.12 -2.93
#